data_AF-A0A1R3RZE3-F1
#
_entry.id   AF-A0A1R3RZE3-F1
#
_cell.length_a   1.000
_cell.length_b   1.000
_cell.length_c   1.000
_cell.angle_alpha   90.00
_cell.angle_beta   90.00
_cell.angle_gamma   90.00
#
_symmetry.space_group_name_H-M   'P 1'
#
loop_
_entity.id
_entity.type
_entity.pdbx_description
1 polymer ?
#
loop_
_entity_poly.entity_id
_entity_poly.type
_entity_poly.pdbx_seq_one_letter_code
_entity_poly.pdbx_strand_id
1 'polypeptide(L)'
;MSLTESPLDSLPNELLDQIISSLSSSPPSLAKVHRPPSTHLTTSRTRDLKNLSRVCSRLLELVRPQLFAHACFNIKDVADFLSFISSLNLGRYVMSIVVQGMDSADNREDPFWWRQVLDCLDPLRITVIAPPPFLAAMLGTQIMDGHSWAFEVPFQILQLQRKSRICVSPLSLTRQSPGLLEARAWSSFDFNESSSLRAYNHYEYFLFQVPSLFNQWGTVASTRPFSERLPLCRSFKSLTSFRYTAVFPFYNHVKLVLDAVELMTNLRSFSIQLAPSSCDKSTELEQRGSMDPSDPWMEITTGYSLVAHTVKNMANMASLVEFHTSDLDFDALRLELSPILCDVLDNREWAHDGHCTWIKLSSNGELDGPALPILAHTLLSHGQSTTENLKTEPSQPHNVAQNWNLSDDVGKGFQDSFDGVFRSGIVIGFSKLRDVQKEDSDDDEYIGQLPRHLLTTHLHQSHSTNSQAKTYIIHPINFSAFAPKRLLASLLNRSHQPTLSRDEAISCLDSVELFPVYDFQAIAEAINMISDPINTTPSPHSPILIIVAGLDTLAEGVIRASNAARGAAMLTSVLRSLTQLTRAHASNLSVMLVNTSGLGTMTSQTTAPGRYLGSLTRIGQGDGISSAFRGQGSEISLFPSLLMRTLDQGVDTHLLLSSVGQVSVVEVIKDRVGEHVGRWCVWEGSR
;
A
#
# COMPACT_ATOMS: atom_id res chain seq x y z
N MET A 1 -34.71 59.41 42.35
CA MET A 1 -35.46 58.16 42.07
C MET A 1 -34.45 57.03 42.08
N SER A 2 -34.41 56.23 43.14
CA SER A 2 -33.53 55.06 43.25
C SER A 2 -34.03 53.98 42.30
N LEU A 3 -33.27 53.68 41.25
CA LEU A 3 -33.48 52.48 40.45
C LEU A 3 -33.42 51.30 41.41
N THR A 4 -34.53 50.59 41.57
CA THR A 4 -34.58 49.32 42.30
C THR A 4 -33.53 48.41 41.71
N GLU A 5 -32.48 48.11 42.48
CA GLU A 5 -31.44 47.15 42.08
C GLU A 5 -32.13 45.87 41.65
N SER A 6 -31.74 45.36 40.47
CA SER A 6 -32.31 44.10 40.02
C SER A 6 -31.92 43.02 41.03
N PRO A 7 -32.80 42.04 41.33
CA PRO A 7 -32.46 40.94 42.24
C PRO A 7 -31.28 40.09 41.75
N LEU A 8 -30.86 40.28 40.49
CA LEU A 8 -29.67 39.69 39.91
C LEU A 8 -28.39 40.45 40.27
N ASP A 9 -28.48 41.77 40.45
CA ASP A 9 -27.35 42.61 40.87
C ASP A 9 -27.03 42.45 42.36
N SER A 10 -27.97 41.98 43.19
CA SER A 10 -27.74 41.70 44.61
C SER A 10 -27.04 40.35 44.88
N LEU A 11 -26.88 39.48 43.85
CA LEU A 11 -26.24 38.19 44.01
C LEU A 11 -24.70 38.32 44.13
N PRO A 12 -24.04 37.51 44.98
CA PRO A 12 -22.59 37.37 44.99
C PRO A 12 -22.03 36.83 43.67
N ASN A 13 -20.77 37.14 43.37
CA ASN A 13 -20.12 36.73 42.12
C ASN A 13 -20.04 35.20 41.98
N GLU A 14 -19.95 34.47 43.09
CA GLU A 14 -19.87 33.00 43.12
C GLU A 14 -21.18 32.37 42.61
N LEU A 15 -22.33 32.93 43.01
CA LEU A 15 -23.63 32.46 42.53
C LEU A 15 -23.85 32.84 41.06
N LEU A 16 -23.41 34.03 40.65
CA LEU A 16 -23.43 34.43 39.25
C LEU A 16 -22.55 33.50 38.40
N ASP A 17 -21.34 33.17 38.86
CA ASP A 17 -20.45 32.22 38.16
C ASP A 17 -21.06 30.82 38.08
N GLN A 18 -21.75 30.35 39.12
CA GLN A 18 -22.46 29.07 39.08
C GLN A 18 -23.60 29.08 38.05
N ILE A 19 -24.38 30.16 37.98
CA ILE A 19 -25.43 30.34 36.96
C ILE A 19 -24.81 30.36 35.56
N ILE A 20 -23.73 31.11 35.35
CA ILE A 20 -23.03 31.20 34.07
C ILE A 20 -22.49 29.81 33.68
N SER A 21 -21.90 29.07 34.62
CA SER A 21 -21.39 27.71 34.35
C SER A 21 -22.50 26.74 33.94
N SER A 22 -23.70 26.89 34.53
CA SER A 22 -24.87 26.07 34.22
C SER A 22 -25.46 26.39 32.84
N LEU A 23 -25.27 27.63 32.38
CA LEU A 23 -25.65 28.09 31.03
C LEU A 23 -24.58 27.81 29.98
N SER A 24 -23.36 27.46 30.41
CA SER A 24 -22.27 27.08 29.52
C SER A 24 -22.54 25.72 28.91
N SER A 25 -22.40 25.63 27.59
CA SER A 25 -22.56 24.39 26.83
C SER A 25 -21.25 23.99 26.18
N SER A 26 -21.08 22.69 25.94
CA SER A 26 -19.90 22.18 25.24
C SER A 26 -19.81 22.79 23.83
N PRO A 27 -18.59 23.06 23.33
CA PRO A 27 -18.44 23.69 22.02
C PRO A 27 -18.99 22.77 20.92
N PRO A 28 -19.77 23.30 19.95
CA PRO A 28 -20.39 22.50 18.90
C PRO A 28 -19.36 21.79 18.01
N SER A 29 -18.13 22.29 17.95
CA SER A 29 -17.03 21.66 17.21
C SER A 29 -16.64 20.29 17.75
N LEU A 30 -16.77 20.05 19.06
CA LEU A 30 -16.48 18.75 19.66
C LEU A 30 -17.47 17.67 19.19
N ALA A 31 -18.75 18.02 19.15
CA ALA A 31 -19.82 17.11 18.76
C ALA A 31 -19.96 16.95 17.23
N LYS A 32 -19.33 17.81 16.43
CA LYS A 32 -19.47 17.83 14.97
C LYS A 32 -18.19 17.48 14.22
N VAL A 33 -17.06 17.23 14.88
CA VAL A 33 -15.77 16.96 14.23
C VAL A 33 -15.80 15.74 13.30
N HIS A 34 -16.65 14.76 13.61
CA HIS A 34 -16.86 13.53 12.81
C HIS A 34 -17.89 13.69 11.69
N ARG A 35 -18.56 14.86 11.59
CA ARG A 35 -19.53 15.14 10.51
C ARG A 35 -18.79 15.64 9.26
N PRO A 36 -19.45 15.65 8.09
CA PRO A 36 -18.87 16.21 6.88
C PRO A 36 -18.26 17.61 7.13
N PRO A 37 -17.01 17.84 6.68
CA PRO A 37 -16.32 19.12 6.85
C PRO A 37 -17.17 20.29 6.33
N SER A 38 -17.48 21.23 7.22
CA SER A 38 -18.26 22.41 6.87
C SER A 38 -17.87 23.62 7.71
N THR A 39 -18.01 24.82 7.11
CA THR A 39 -17.81 26.10 7.81
C THR A 39 -18.81 26.30 8.96
N HIS A 40 -19.90 25.53 8.99
CA HIS A 40 -20.91 25.54 10.05
C HIS A 40 -20.52 24.72 11.29
N LEU A 41 -19.31 24.16 11.37
CA LEU A 41 -18.83 23.43 12.54
C LEU A 41 -19.01 24.21 13.86
N THR A 42 -18.78 25.52 13.83
CA THR A 42 -18.81 26.42 14.99
C THR A 42 -20.21 26.95 15.34
N THR A 43 -21.23 26.63 14.52
CA THR A 43 -22.59 27.13 14.74
C THR A 43 -23.29 26.42 15.90
N SER A 44 -23.75 27.19 16.89
CA SER A 44 -24.66 26.70 17.94
C SER A 44 -26.09 27.20 17.69
N ARG A 45 -27.07 26.40 18.10
CA ARG A 45 -28.49 26.77 18.08
C ARG A 45 -28.84 27.76 19.20
N THR A 46 -28.12 27.70 20.32
CA THR A 46 -28.34 28.55 21.48
C THR A 46 -27.27 29.64 21.57
N ARG A 47 -27.62 30.75 22.22
CA ARG A 47 -26.75 31.94 22.35
C ARG A 47 -26.79 32.47 23.79
N ASP A 48 -26.95 31.58 24.76
CA ASP A 48 -27.37 31.93 26.12
C ASP A 48 -26.35 32.82 26.81
N LEU A 49 -25.05 32.47 26.75
CA LEU A 49 -23.97 33.31 27.26
C LEU A 49 -23.86 34.66 26.54
N LYS A 50 -24.08 34.70 25.22
CA LYS A 50 -24.06 35.97 24.45
C LYS A 50 -25.23 36.87 24.86
N ASN A 51 -26.40 36.30 25.08
CA ASN A 51 -27.58 37.03 25.54
C ASN A 51 -27.38 37.54 26.96
N LEU A 52 -26.84 36.71 27.86
CA LEU A 52 -26.54 37.09 29.25
C LEU A 52 -25.52 38.23 29.32
N SER A 53 -24.49 38.19 28.47
CA SER A 53 -23.46 39.25 28.40
C SER A 53 -24.01 40.63 27.99
N ARG A 54 -25.22 40.70 27.43
CA ARG A 54 -25.87 41.95 27.01
C ARG A 54 -26.76 42.57 28.08
N VAL A 55 -26.97 41.89 29.21
CA VAL A 55 -27.92 42.33 30.25
C VAL A 55 -27.35 43.46 31.10
N CYS A 56 -26.11 43.33 31.59
CA CYS A 56 -25.41 44.40 32.33
C CYS A 56 -23.89 44.29 32.19
N SER A 57 -23.17 45.37 32.50
CA SER A 57 -21.69 45.44 32.40
C SER A 57 -20.98 44.47 33.35
N ARG A 58 -21.51 44.29 34.58
CA ARG A 58 -20.97 43.33 35.55
C ARG A 58 -21.06 41.89 35.04
N LEU A 59 -22.21 41.49 34.49
CA LEU A 59 -22.36 40.17 33.87
C LEU A 59 -21.49 40.01 32.63
N LEU A 60 -21.32 41.07 31.81
CA LEU A 60 -20.40 41.04 30.68
C LEU A 60 -18.98 40.68 31.12
N GLU A 61 -18.48 41.26 32.22
CA GLU A 61 -17.14 40.96 32.73
C GLU A 61 -17.00 39.52 33.23
N LEU A 62 -17.99 39.00 33.96
CA LEU A 62 -18.00 37.62 34.48
C LEU A 62 -18.18 36.58 33.37
N VAL A 63 -19.00 36.86 32.36
CA VAL A 63 -19.29 35.94 31.26
C VAL A 63 -18.13 35.86 30.26
N ARG A 64 -17.38 36.95 30.07
CA ARG A 64 -16.35 37.05 29.02
C ARG A 64 -15.30 35.93 29.06
N PRO A 65 -14.71 35.54 30.22
CA PRO A 65 -13.82 34.39 30.31
C PRO A 65 -14.42 33.09 29.78
N GLN A 66 -15.68 32.78 30.13
CA GLN A 66 -16.35 31.55 29.70
C GLN A 66 -16.77 31.63 28.22
N LEU A 67 -17.24 32.80 27.78
CA LEU A 67 -17.66 33.03 26.40
C LEU A 67 -16.51 32.83 25.40
N PHE A 68 -15.29 33.27 25.76
CA PHE A 68 -14.10 33.14 24.93
C PHE A 68 -13.21 31.95 25.30
N ALA A 69 -13.68 31.05 26.18
CA ALA A 69 -12.98 29.80 26.47
C ALA A 69 -12.84 28.92 25.22
N HIS A 70 -13.80 29.01 24.31
CA HIS A 70 -13.81 28.32 23.02
C HIS A 70 -13.91 29.37 21.90
N ALA A 71 -12.79 29.71 21.27
CA ALA A 71 -12.72 30.77 20.27
C ALA A 71 -12.73 30.21 18.84
N CYS A 72 -13.21 31.01 17.89
CA CYS A 72 -13.09 30.72 16.46
C CYS A 72 -12.74 31.98 15.66
N PHE A 73 -11.89 31.83 14.64
CA PHE A 73 -11.48 32.93 13.76
C PHE A 73 -11.05 32.39 12.38
N ASN A 74 -11.01 33.28 11.38
CA ASN A 74 -10.43 32.95 10.06
C ASN A 74 -8.93 33.19 10.08
N ILE A 75 -8.16 32.42 9.30
CA ILE A 75 -6.70 32.54 9.25
C ILE A 75 -6.24 33.97 8.87
N LYS A 76 -7.03 34.67 8.05
CA LYS A 76 -6.77 36.07 7.66
C LYS A 76 -6.83 37.06 8.84
N ASP A 77 -7.60 36.72 9.88
CA ASP A 77 -7.92 37.59 11.00
C ASP A 77 -7.05 37.29 12.25
N VAL A 78 -5.98 36.50 12.12
CA VAL A 78 -5.12 36.07 13.25
C VAL A 78 -4.60 37.25 14.06
N ALA A 79 -4.09 38.29 13.39
CA ALA A 79 -3.51 39.45 14.06
C ALA A 79 -4.57 40.24 14.87
N ASP A 80 -5.74 40.46 14.28
CA ASP A 80 -6.85 41.16 14.93
C ASP A 80 -7.40 40.36 16.11
N PHE A 81 -7.52 39.04 15.95
CA PHE A 81 -7.91 38.14 17.02
C PHE A 81 -6.94 38.18 18.20
N LEU A 82 -5.63 38.10 17.95
CA LEU A 82 -4.62 38.16 19.01
C LEU A 82 -4.63 39.53 19.71
N SER A 83 -4.74 40.63 18.95
CA SER A 83 -4.88 41.98 19.51
C SER A 83 -6.10 42.09 20.44
N PHE A 84 -7.24 41.55 20.02
CA PHE A 84 -8.46 41.49 20.82
C PHE A 84 -8.26 40.70 22.12
N ILE A 85 -7.70 39.48 22.04
CA ILE A 85 -7.47 38.63 23.22
C ILE A 85 -6.47 39.27 24.20
N SER A 86 -5.43 39.93 23.70
CA SER A 86 -4.45 40.64 24.51
C SER A 86 -5.05 41.87 25.18
N SER A 87 -5.84 42.67 24.47
CA SER A 87 -6.48 43.88 25.01
C SER A 87 -7.41 43.60 26.19
N LEU A 88 -8.06 42.42 26.20
CA LEU A 88 -9.00 41.99 27.23
C LEU A 88 -8.40 40.98 28.22
N ASN A 89 -7.10 40.70 28.13
CA ASN A 89 -6.37 39.73 28.97
C ASN A 89 -7.03 38.34 29.03
N LEU A 90 -7.59 37.88 27.90
CA LEU A 90 -8.37 36.64 27.82
C LEU A 90 -7.51 35.39 27.58
N GLY A 91 -6.23 35.54 27.29
CA GLY A 91 -5.37 34.45 26.80
C GLY A 91 -5.33 33.22 27.72
N ARG A 92 -5.38 33.41 29.04
CA ARG A 92 -5.41 32.32 30.03
C ARG A 92 -6.71 31.50 30.01
N TYR A 93 -7.80 32.08 29.53
CA TYR A 93 -9.11 31.44 29.52
C TYR A 93 -9.36 30.66 28.23
N VAL A 94 -8.67 30.96 27.14
CA VAL A 94 -8.81 30.26 25.85
C VAL A 94 -8.35 28.80 26.00
N MET A 95 -9.30 27.87 26.04
CA MET A 95 -9.06 26.42 26.17
C MET A 95 -9.01 25.74 24.80
N SER A 96 -9.83 26.16 23.85
CA SER A 96 -9.80 25.61 22.49
C SER A 96 -9.97 26.67 21.42
N ILE A 97 -9.34 26.45 20.27
CA ILE A 97 -9.49 27.30 19.10
C ILE A 97 -9.97 26.49 17.89
N VAL A 98 -10.86 27.08 17.10
CA VAL A 98 -11.28 26.58 15.79
C VAL A 98 -10.87 27.59 14.73
N VAL A 99 -10.11 27.15 13.75
CA VAL A 99 -9.50 28.00 12.72
C VAL A 99 -10.03 27.59 11.36
N GLN A 100 -10.50 28.57 10.59
CA GLN A 100 -11.07 28.37 9.26
C GLN A 100 -10.12 28.95 8.21
N GLY A 101 -9.59 28.09 7.35
CA GLY A 101 -8.84 28.46 6.16
C GLY A 101 -9.78 28.45 4.95
N MET A 102 -9.71 29.50 4.13
CA MET A 102 -10.62 29.68 3.00
C MET A 102 -9.96 29.25 1.70
N ASP A 103 -10.73 28.58 0.85
CA ASP A 103 -10.34 28.29 -0.53
C ASP A 103 -10.55 29.55 -1.38
N SER A 104 -9.54 30.44 -1.41
CA SER A 104 -9.56 31.59 -2.32
C SER A 104 -8.29 31.58 -3.16
N ALA A 105 -8.47 31.55 -4.50
CA ALA A 105 -7.39 31.52 -5.48
C ALA A 105 -6.36 32.67 -5.36
N ASP A 106 -6.71 33.72 -4.62
CA ASP A 106 -6.00 35.00 -4.62
C ASP A 106 -5.32 35.36 -3.27
N ASN A 107 -5.33 34.48 -2.26
CA ASN A 107 -4.65 34.77 -0.99
C ASN A 107 -3.78 33.61 -0.51
N ARG A 108 -2.47 33.85 -0.50
CA ARG A 108 -1.45 33.02 0.15
C ARG A 108 -1.61 33.12 1.67
N GLU A 109 -2.60 32.43 2.23
CA GLU A 109 -2.71 32.26 3.68
C GLU A 109 -1.41 31.65 4.22
N ASP A 110 -0.87 32.19 5.32
CA ASP A 110 0.39 31.70 5.89
C ASP A 110 0.16 30.32 6.54
N PRO A 111 0.76 29.22 6.02
CA PRO A 111 0.63 27.90 6.63
C PRO A 111 1.25 27.83 8.04
N PHE A 112 2.03 28.84 8.44
CA PHE A 112 2.65 28.96 9.75
C PHE A 112 1.93 29.91 10.71
N TRP A 113 0.68 30.28 10.43
CA TRP A 113 -0.17 31.13 11.30
C TRP A 113 -0.14 30.70 12.78
N TRP A 114 -0.03 29.40 13.03
CA TRP A 114 -0.02 28.79 14.35
C TRP A 114 1.17 29.23 15.20
N ARG A 115 2.31 29.65 14.61
CA ARG A 115 3.47 30.13 15.38
C ARG A 115 3.11 31.35 16.22
N GLN A 116 2.44 32.33 15.62
CA GLN A 116 2.01 33.55 16.30
C GLN A 116 0.96 33.24 17.37
N VAL A 117 0.01 32.35 17.06
CA VAL A 117 -1.05 31.96 17.98
C VAL A 117 -0.50 31.22 19.19
N LEU A 118 0.42 30.28 18.98
CA LEU A 118 1.00 29.46 20.05
C LEU A 118 2.08 30.18 20.86
N ASP A 119 2.63 31.30 20.36
CA ASP A 119 3.48 32.21 21.13
C ASP A 119 2.65 33.02 22.15
N CYS A 120 1.39 33.34 21.82
CA CYS A 120 0.51 34.15 22.68
C CYS A 120 -0.47 33.32 23.52
N LEU A 121 -0.88 32.14 23.05
CA LEU A 121 -1.93 31.32 23.64
C LEU A 121 -1.44 29.88 23.93
N ASP A 122 -1.98 29.28 25.00
CA ASP A 122 -1.79 27.86 25.32
C ASP A 122 -3.11 27.07 25.30
N PRO A 123 -3.74 26.90 24.12
CA PRO A 123 -4.95 26.11 23.99
C PRO A 123 -4.63 24.62 24.25
N LEU A 124 -5.57 23.92 24.90
CA LEU A 124 -5.55 22.47 25.05
C LEU A 124 -5.96 21.75 23.75
N ARG A 125 -6.72 22.43 22.90
CA ARG A 125 -7.27 21.88 21.66
C ARG A 125 -7.19 22.89 20.53
N ILE A 126 -6.71 22.44 19.38
CA ILE A 126 -6.72 23.19 18.12
C ILE A 126 -7.52 22.38 17.11
N THR A 127 -8.41 23.03 16.37
CA THR A 127 -9.15 22.43 15.27
C THR A 127 -9.00 23.33 14.05
N VAL A 128 -8.56 22.78 12.94
CA VAL A 128 -8.34 23.50 11.69
C VAL A 128 -9.26 22.89 10.64
N ILE A 129 -10.00 23.75 9.95
CA ILE A 129 -10.84 23.39 8.79
C ILE A 129 -10.26 24.15 7.61
N ALA A 130 -9.68 23.44 6.66
CA ALA A 130 -9.03 24.06 5.51
C ALA A 130 -8.94 23.10 4.32
N PRO A 131 -8.65 23.59 3.10
CA PRO A 131 -8.40 22.74 1.96
C PRO A 131 -7.23 21.76 2.18
N PRO A 132 -7.25 20.57 1.54
CA PRO A 132 -6.20 19.57 1.74
C PRO A 132 -4.76 20.08 1.51
N PRO A 133 -4.45 20.82 0.42
CA PRO A 133 -3.09 21.33 0.19
C PRO A 133 -2.60 22.27 1.30
N PHE A 134 -3.51 23.05 1.88
CA PHE A 134 -3.19 23.95 2.98
C PHE A 134 -2.84 23.19 4.27
N LEU A 135 -3.63 22.16 4.62
CA LEU A 135 -3.35 21.32 5.78
C LEU A 135 -2.02 20.58 5.63
N ALA A 136 -1.70 20.11 4.43
CA ALA A 136 -0.42 19.49 4.14
C ALA A 136 0.75 20.46 4.38
N ALA A 137 0.68 21.65 3.78
CA ALA A 137 1.71 22.68 3.97
C ALA A 137 1.89 23.06 5.45
N MET A 138 0.79 23.15 6.22
CA MET A 138 0.81 23.44 7.66
C MET A 138 1.51 22.34 8.49
N LEU A 139 1.45 21.08 8.03
CA LEU A 139 2.08 19.93 8.66
C LEU A 139 3.48 19.63 8.10
N GLY A 140 3.98 20.42 7.16
CA GLY A 140 5.28 20.22 6.52
C GLY A 140 5.28 19.11 5.46
N THR A 141 4.12 18.78 4.90
CA THR A 141 3.94 17.81 3.82
C THR A 141 3.43 18.44 2.54
N GLN A 142 3.44 17.67 1.45
CA GLN A 142 2.89 18.07 0.16
C GLN A 142 1.90 17.01 -0.31
N ILE A 143 0.77 17.47 -0.87
CA ILE A 143 -0.22 16.60 -1.52
C ILE A 143 -0.08 16.78 -3.02
N MET A 144 -0.13 15.66 -3.75
CA MET A 144 -0.21 15.68 -5.21
C MET A 144 -1.63 16.11 -5.62
N ASP A 145 -1.73 17.25 -6.28
CA ASP A 145 -3.02 17.86 -6.65
C ASP A 145 -3.60 17.35 -7.98
N GLY A 146 -2.93 16.38 -8.62
CA GLY A 146 -3.30 15.91 -9.97
C GLY A 146 -4.69 15.27 -10.08
N HIS A 147 -5.20 14.72 -8.98
CA HIS A 147 -6.48 13.99 -8.95
C HIS A 147 -7.55 14.67 -8.09
N SER A 148 -7.27 15.82 -7.46
CA SER A 148 -8.19 16.50 -6.54
C SER A 148 -9.54 16.84 -7.17
N TRP A 149 -9.54 17.09 -8.49
CA TRP A 149 -10.75 17.36 -9.29
C TRP A 149 -11.76 16.22 -9.24
N ALA A 150 -11.32 14.96 -9.09
CA ALA A 150 -12.21 13.79 -9.10
C ALA A 150 -12.95 13.60 -7.77
N PHE A 151 -12.39 14.13 -6.67
CA PHE A 151 -12.95 14.01 -5.33
C PHE A 151 -13.78 15.24 -4.93
N GLU A 152 -13.45 16.42 -5.48
CA GLU A 152 -14.09 17.70 -5.17
C GLU A 152 -14.24 17.93 -3.64
N VAL A 153 -13.16 17.70 -2.89
CA VAL A 153 -13.12 17.85 -1.43
C VAL A 153 -12.71 19.29 -1.07
N PRO A 154 -13.64 20.18 -0.66
CA PRO A 154 -13.31 21.58 -0.41
C PRO A 154 -12.56 21.77 0.91
N PHE A 155 -12.85 20.93 1.91
CA PHE A 155 -12.31 21.06 3.26
C PHE A 155 -12.06 19.70 3.90
N GLN A 156 -11.04 19.64 4.74
CA GLN A 156 -10.75 18.56 5.67
C GLN A 156 -10.69 19.14 7.09
N ILE A 157 -10.85 18.30 8.11
CA ILE A 157 -10.74 18.72 9.51
C ILE A 157 -9.55 18.04 10.16
N LEU A 158 -8.69 18.86 10.78
CA LEU A 158 -7.57 18.43 11.61
C LEU A 158 -7.82 18.89 13.04
N GLN A 159 -7.80 17.98 14.01
CA GLN A 159 -7.90 18.33 15.43
C GLN A 159 -6.74 17.72 16.23
N LEU A 160 -6.09 18.57 17.03
CA LEU A 160 -4.97 18.21 17.90
C LEU A 160 -5.32 18.56 19.34
N GLN A 161 -5.11 17.62 20.27
CA GLN A 161 -5.47 17.80 21.68
C GLN A 161 -4.34 17.38 22.63
N ARG A 162 -4.29 18.05 23.79
CA ARG A 162 -3.36 17.77 24.90
C ARG A 162 -4.13 17.58 26.22
N LYS A 163 -3.65 16.68 27.08
CA LYS A 163 -4.29 16.35 28.37
C LYS A 163 -4.19 17.48 29.42
N SER A 164 -3.14 18.29 29.37
CA SER A 164 -2.91 19.36 30.35
C SER A 164 -2.14 20.54 29.74
N ARG A 165 -2.22 21.70 30.39
CA ARG A 165 -1.38 22.86 30.08
C ARG A 165 0.00 22.67 30.71
N ILE A 166 1.05 23.07 29.99
CA ILE A 166 2.41 23.03 30.51
C ILE A 166 2.70 24.41 31.10
N CYS A 167 3.06 24.45 32.39
CA CYS A 167 3.35 25.70 33.12
C CYS A 167 4.67 26.38 32.66
N VAL A 168 5.53 25.63 31.96
CA VAL A 168 6.83 26.11 31.45
C VAL A 168 6.71 26.42 29.97
N SER A 169 6.98 27.68 29.63
CA SER A 169 6.86 28.24 28.29
C SER A 169 7.85 27.59 27.30
N PRO A 170 7.40 26.80 26.30
CA PRO A 170 8.29 26.25 25.27
C PRO A 170 8.51 27.27 24.12
N LEU A 171 8.55 28.57 24.43
CA LEU A 171 8.63 29.68 23.45
C LEU A 171 9.81 29.53 22.47
N SER A 172 10.85 28.79 22.83
CA SER A 172 12.03 28.60 22.00
C SER A 172 11.88 27.48 20.94
N LEU A 173 10.98 26.51 21.14
CA LEU A 173 10.79 25.39 20.19
C LEU A 173 9.81 25.73 19.06
N THR A 174 8.74 26.49 19.35
CA THR A 174 7.69 26.81 18.38
C THR A 174 8.20 27.56 17.14
N ARG A 175 9.23 28.41 17.29
CA ARG A 175 9.81 29.18 16.17
C ARG A 175 10.68 28.36 15.21
N GLN A 176 11.18 27.20 15.65
CA GLN A 176 12.07 26.34 14.86
C GLN A 176 11.37 25.08 14.33
N SER A 177 10.16 24.77 14.80
CA SER A 177 9.42 23.60 14.33
C SER A 177 9.01 23.73 12.85
N PRO A 178 9.26 22.67 12.04
CA PRO A 178 8.93 22.65 10.62
C PRO A 178 7.42 22.51 10.34
N GLY A 179 6.63 21.99 11.30
CA GLY A 179 5.18 21.83 11.15
C GLY A 179 4.42 21.86 12.49
N LEU A 180 3.10 22.01 12.42
CA LEU A 180 2.22 22.12 13.59
C LEU A 180 2.27 20.88 14.53
N LEU A 181 2.48 19.69 13.95
CA LEU A 181 2.57 18.45 14.72
C LEU A 181 3.82 18.42 15.61
N GLU A 182 4.91 19.04 15.18
CA GLU A 182 6.17 19.15 15.92
C GLU A 182 6.24 20.38 16.83
N ALA A 183 5.26 21.29 16.72
CA ALA A 183 5.22 22.49 17.55
C ALA A 183 5.08 22.14 19.04
N ARG A 184 4.38 21.06 19.37
CA ARG A 184 4.07 20.64 20.74
C ARG A 184 3.90 19.12 20.83
N ALA A 185 4.07 18.56 22.03
CA ALA A 185 3.76 17.16 22.29
C ALA A 185 2.23 16.95 22.40
N TRP A 186 1.58 16.69 21.27
CA TRP A 186 0.16 16.39 21.18
C TRP A 186 -0.12 14.97 21.69
N SER A 187 -1.24 14.78 22.40
CA SER A 187 -1.64 13.47 22.95
C SER A 187 -2.75 12.78 22.16
N SER A 188 -3.59 13.55 21.46
CA SER A 188 -4.65 13.05 20.59
C SER A 188 -4.61 13.75 19.25
N PHE A 189 -4.88 12.98 18.19
CA PHE A 189 -4.95 13.43 16.81
C PHE A 189 -6.22 12.91 16.15
N ASP A 190 -7.12 13.80 15.74
CA ASP A 190 -8.33 13.46 15.02
C ASP A 190 -8.27 14.05 13.61
N PHE A 191 -8.45 13.20 12.59
CA PHE A 191 -8.43 13.62 11.20
C PHE A 191 -9.70 13.18 10.48
N ASN A 192 -10.37 14.13 9.83
CA ASN A 192 -11.53 13.90 8.98
C ASN A 192 -11.17 14.26 7.54
N GLU A 193 -11.06 13.24 6.70
CA GLU A 193 -10.61 13.33 5.31
C GLU A 193 -11.71 13.74 4.33
N SER A 194 -12.96 13.84 4.80
CA SER A 194 -14.16 14.02 3.99
C SER A 194 -14.59 12.76 3.23
N SER A 195 -15.48 12.95 2.24
CA SER A 195 -16.02 11.88 1.39
C SER A 195 -15.21 11.72 0.11
N SER A 196 -14.89 10.46 -0.22
CA SER A 196 -14.31 10.07 -1.52
C SER A 196 -15.35 9.54 -2.50
N LEU A 197 -16.64 9.54 -2.12
CA LEU A 197 -17.73 8.93 -2.88
C LEU A 197 -17.85 9.51 -4.32
N ARG A 198 -17.52 10.79 -4.53
CA ARG A 198 -17.53 11.42 -5.85
C ARG A 198 -16.59 10.77 -6.87
N ALA A 199 -15.46 10.25 -6.40
CA ALA A 199 -14.46 9.67 -7.29
C ALA A 199 -15.01 8.43 -8.02
N TYR A 200 -15.90 7.67 -7.39
CA TYR A 200 -16.53 6.48 -7.96
C TYR A 200 -17.50 6.76 -9.12
N ASN A 201 -17.86 8.03 -9.38
CA ASN A 201 -18.60 8.39 -10.60
C ASN A 201 -17.75 8.29 -11.86
N HIS A 202 -16.44 8.04 -11.74
CA HIS A 202 -15.51 7.94 -12.84
C HIS A 202 -15.12 6.48 -13.09
N TYR A 203 -15.14 6.08 -14.36
CA TYR A 203 -14.88 4.69 -14.77
C TYR A 203 -13.51 4.15 -14.32
N GLU A 204 -12.50 5.01 -14.16
CA GLU A 204 -11.14 4.65 -13.75
C GLU A 204 -10.80 5.16 -12.35
N TYR A 205 -11.79 5.22 -11.44
CA TYR A 205 -11.61 5.76 -10.09
C TYR A 205 -10.41 5.14 -9.33
N PHE A 206 -10.12 3.86 -9.59
CA PHE A 206 -9.02 3.11 -8.97
C PHE A 206 -7.61 3.61 -9.36
N LEU A 207 -7.48 4.45 -10.39
CA LEU A 207 -6.22 5.15 -10.73
C LEU A 207 -6.04 6.45 -9.96
N PHE A 208 -7.10 6.95 -9.33
CA PHE A 208 -7.06 8.22 -8.64
C PHE A 208 -6.47 8.08 -7.23
N GLN A 209 -5.93 9.19 -6.75
CA GLN A 209 -5.30 9.26 -5.44
C GLN A 209 -6.09 10.25 -4.59
N VAL A 210 -6.58 9.79 -3.44
CA VAL A 210 -7.32 10.62 -2.50
C VAL A 210 -6.45 11.82 -2.10
N PRO A 211 -6.95 13.08 -2.14
CA PRO A 211 -6.16 14.25 -1.77
C PRO A 211 -5.93 14.27 -0.25
N SER A 212 -4.90 13.56 0.20
CA SER A 212 -4.64 13.27 1.60
C SER A 212 -3.16 13.35 1.96
N LEU A 213 -2.91 13.81 3.19
CA LEU A 213 -1.59 13.81 3.82
C LEU A 213 -1.05 12.40 4.07
N PHE A 214 -1.93 11.39 4.17
CA PHE A 214 -1.54 10.00 4.43
C PHE A 214 -0.88 9.32 3.24
N ASN A 215 -1.02 9.87 2.03
CA ASN A 215 -0.27 9.35 0.88
C ASN A 215 1.24 9.46 1.10
N GLN A 216 1.71 10.63 1.54
CA GLN A 216 3.12 10.84 1.79
C GLN A 216 3.56 10.10 3.06
N TRP A 217 2.79 10.18 4.15
CA TRP A 217 3.14 9.52 5.41
C TRP A 217 3.16 7.99 5.29
N GLY A 218 2.16 7.40 4.65
CA GLY A 218 2.08 5.96 4.40
C GLY A 218 3.19 5.46 3.47
N THR A 219 3.52 6.20 2.40
CA THR A 219 4.64 5.85 1.51
C THR A 219 5.97 5.90 2.26
N VAL A 220 6.18 6.91 3.12
CA VAL A 220 7.37 7.00 3.96
C VAL A 220 7.44 5.83 4.95
N ALA A 221 6.30 5.45 5.53
CA ALA A 221 6.22 4.34 6.48
C ALA A 221 6.55 2.98 5.83
N SER A 222 6.02 2.71 4.64
CA SER A 222 6.13 1.42 3.95
C SER A 222 7.41 1.26 3.14
N THR A 223 7.90 2.33 2.49
CA THR A 223 8.84 2.20 1.37
C THR A 223 10.23 2.77 1.68
N ARG A 224 10.36 3.68 2.67
CA ARG A 224 11.60 4.43 2.90
C ARG A 224 12.51 3.81 3.99
N PRO A 225 13.84 3.96 3.87
CA PRO A 225 14.78 3.49 4.87
C PRO A 225 14.53 4.19 6.23
N PHE A 226 14.91 3.52 7.32
CA PHE A 226 14.62 3.96 8.70
C PHE A 226 15.06 5.40 9.00
N SER A 227 16.15 5.88 8.36
CA SER A 227 16.65 7.25 8.52
C SER A 227 15.63 8.33 8.10
N GLU A 228 14.82 8.07 7.08
CA GLU A 228 13.80 9.00 6.58
C GLU A 228 12.46 8.85 7.31
N ARG A 229 12.23 7.71 7.99
CA ARG A 229 11.09 7.50 8.88
C ARG A 229 11.24 8.20 10.23
N LEU A 230 12.50 8.39 10.67
CA LEU A 230 12.83 8.90 11.99
C LEU A 230 12.17 10.25 12.37
N PRO A 231 12.07 11.25 11.46
CA PRO A 231 11.37 12.51 11.75
C PRO A 231 9.89 12.27 12.06
N LEU A 232 9.17 11.54 11.20
CA LEU A 232 7.75 11.24 11.39
C LEU A 232 7.50 10.40 12.65
N CYS A 233 8.33 9.39 12.91
CA CYS A 233 8.24 8.60 14.15
C CYS A 233 8.42 9.46 15.41
N ARG A 234 9.29 10.48 15.37
CA ARG A 234 9.46 11.41 16.49
C ARG A 234 8.22 12.27 16.70
N SER A 235 7.63 12.78 15.61
CA SER A 235 6.43 13.62 15.63
C SER A 235 5.20 12.86 16.14
N PHE A 236 5.12 11.55 15.87
CA PHE A 236 4.05 10.67 16.36
C PHE A 236 4.27 10.09 17.76
N LYS A 237 5.50 10.19 18.31
CA LYS A 237 5.85 9.53 19.58
C LYS A 237 4.97 9.97 20.75
N SER A 238 4.47 11.21 20.77
CA SER A 238 3.64 11.70 21.88
C SER A 238 2.16 11.32 21.74
N LEU A 239 1.72 10.84 20.58
CA LEU A 239 0.33 10.50 20.33
C LEU A 239 -0.06 9.22 21.07
N THR A 240 -1.16 9.32 21.80
CA THR A 240 -1.76 8.21 22.58
C THR A 240 -3.15 7.84 22.09
N SER A 241 -3.81 8.73 21.36
CA SER A 241 -5.12 8.51 20.74
C SER A 241 -5.10 9.03 19.31
N PHE A 242 -5.66 8.26 18.40
CA PHE A 242 -5.79 8.61 17.00
C PHE A 242 -7.19 8.25 16.50
N ARG A 243 -7.86 9.20 15.85
CA ARG A 243 -9.16 9.00 15.22
C ARG A 243 -9.08 9.35 13.75
N TYR A 244 -9.51 8.42 12.92
CA TYR A 244 -9.61 8.60 11.48
C TYR A 244 -11.06 8.50 11.03
N THR A 245 -11.52 9.52 10.30
CA THR A 245 -12.86 9.56 9.71
C THR A 245 -12.72 9.87 8.22
N ALA A 246 -13.24 8.98 7.38
CA ALA A 246 -13.34 9.18 5.94
C ALA A 246 -14.63 8.50 5.47
N VAL A 247 -15.27 9.01 4.42
CA VAL A 247 -16.48 8.38 3.86
C VAL A 247 -16.12 7.72 2.53
N PHE A 248 -16.22 6.38 2.49
CA PHE A 248 -15.85 5.53 1.36
C PHE A 248 -14.44 5.78 0.78
N PRO A 249 -13.37 5.77 1.59
CA PRO A 249 -12.02 5.82 1.05
C PRO A 249 -11.68 4.51 0.32
N PHE A 250 -10.76 4.59 -0.66
CA PHE A 250 -10.25 3.40 -1.35
C PHE A 250 -9.44 2.51 -0.41
N TYR A 251 -9.51 1.18 -0.56
CA TYR A 251 -8.82 0.22 0.32
C TYR A 251 -7.31 0.41 0.29
N ASN A 252 -6.75 0.78 -0.87
CA ASN A 252 -5.32 1.06 -1.04
C ASN A 252 -4.91 2.33 -0.26
N HIS A 253 -5.79 3.32 -0.16
CA HIS A 253 -5.58 4.51 0.64
C HIS A 253 -5.68 4.19 2.13
N VAL A 254 -6.67 3.38 2.54
CA VAL A 254 -6.77 2.87 3.92
C VAL A 254 -5.49 2.15 4.33
N LYS A 255 -4.87 1.36 3.43
CA LYS A 255 -3.56 0.74 3.70
C LYS A 255 -2.47 1.77 4.03
N LEU A 256 -2.38 2.87 3.27
CA LEU A 256 -1.41 3.94 3.51
C LEU A 256 -1.66 4.66 4.84
N VAL A 257 -2.93 4.88 5.20
CA VAL A 257 -3.30 5.42 6.51
C VAL A 257 -2.82 4.48 7.62
N LEU A 258 -3.09 3.18 7.49
CA LEU A 258 -2.68 2.16 8.46
C LEU A 258 -1.15 2.06 8.58
N ASP A 259 -0.41 2.13 7.47
CA ASP A 259 1.06 2.17 7.49
C ASP A 259 1.59 3.37 8.30
N ALA A 260 0.96 4.54 8.17
CA ALA A 260 1.31 5.70 8.97
C ALA A 260 0.95 5.53 10.45
N VAL A 261 -0.18 4.87 10.75
CA VAL A 261 -0.62 4.57 12.12
C VAL A 261 0.32 3.59 12.81
N GLU A 262 0.90 2.62 12.10
CA GLU A 262 1.90 1.70 12.65
C GLU A 262 3.17 2.44 13.17
N LEU A 263 3.46 3.65 12.66
CA LEU A 263 4.54 4.48 13.19
C LEU A 263 4.21 5.13 14.54
N MET A 264 2.94 5.13 14.96
CA MET A 264 2.48 5.71 16.23
C MET A 264 2.69 4.71 17.39
N THR A 265 3.95 4.51 17.79
CA THR A 265 4.33 3.42 18.71
C THR A 265 3.69 3.46 20.11
N ASN A 266 3.24 4.64 20.57
CA ASN A 266 2.62 4.84 21.89
C ASN A 266 1.09 4.95 21.83
N LEU A 267 0.49 4.59 20.69
CA LEU A 267 -0.95 4.62 20.52
C LEU A 267 -1.62 3.62 21.49
N ARG A 268 -2.61 4.11 22.23
CA ARG A 268 -3.40 3.33 23.19
C ARG A 268 -4.85 3.18 22.76
N SER A 269 -5.40 4.20 22.09
CA SER A 269 -6.77 4.22 21.60
C SER A 269 -6.78 4.56 20.11
N PHE A 270 -7.31 3.65 19.29
CA PHE A 270 -7.45 3.84 17.84
C PHE A 270 -8.93 3.80 17.46
N SER A 271 -9.40 4.83 16.78
CA SER A 271 -10.78 4.96 16.36
C SER A 271 -10.86 5.15 14.85
N ILE A 272 -11.74 4.40 14.18
CA ILE A 272 -11.91 4.49 12.73
C ILE A 272 -13.39 4.55 12.32
N GLN A 273 -13.68 5.32 11.28
CA GLN A 273 -14.98 5.38 10.64
C GLN A 273 -14.77 5.54 9.13
N LEU A 274 -15.23 4.58 8.34
CA LEU A 274 -15.11 4.52 6.87
C LEU A 274 -16.46 4.70 6.17
N ALA A 275 -17.56 4.48 6.87
CA ALA A 275 -18.92 4.61 6.37
C ALA A 275 -19.55 5.97 6.75
N PRO A 276 -20.52 6.45 5.96
CA PRO A 276 -21.25 7.67 6.28
C PRO A 276 -22.02 7.51 7.59
N SER A 277 -22.01 8.55 8.42
CA SER A 277 -22.81 8.56 9.66
C SER A 277 -24.30 8.54 9.35
N SER A 278 -25.15 8.05 10.26
CA SER A 278 -26.61 7.97 10.11
C SER A 278 -27.32 9.32 9.80
N CYS A 279 -26.66 10.44 10.06
CA CYS A 279 -27.15 11.79 9.77
C CYS A 279 -26.65 12.36 8.43
N ASP A 280 -25.79 11.63 7.73
CA ASP A 280 -25.17 12.07 6.48
C ASP A 280 -25.99 11.59 5.28
N LYS A 281 -26.36 12.53 4.41
CA LYS A 281 -27.13 12.28 3.17
C LYS A 281 -26.24 12.20 1.94
N SER A 282 -24.92 12.10 2.12
CA SER A 282 -23.92 12.00 1.07
C SER A 282 -24.23 10.86 0.09
N THR A 283 -24.67 9.71 0.58
CA THR A 283 -25.09 8.57 -0.24
C THR A 283 -26.33 8.84 -1.09
N GLU A 284 -27.36 9.47 -0.53
CA GLU A 284 -28.61 9.77 -1.26
C GLU A 284 -28.41 10.79 -2.39
N LEU A 285 -27.46 11.72 -2.22
CA LEU A 285 -27.18 12.78 -3.19
C LEU A 285 -26.38 12.27 -4.38
N GLU A 286 -25.44 11.34 -4.14
CA GLU A 286 -24.49 10.84 -5.14
C GLU A 286 -24.92 9.55 -5.82
N GLN A 287 -25.90 8.81 -5.27
CA GLN A 287 -26.63 7.72 -5.96
C GLN A 287 -27.37 8.17 -7.24
N ARG A 288 -27.39 9.47 -7.54
CA ARG A 288 -27.88 10.01 -8.82
C ARG A 288 -26.83 10.01 -9.94
N GLY A 289 -25.58 9.65 -9.63
CA GLY A 289 -24.47 9.57 -10.57
C GLY A 289 -24.39 8.24 -11.33
N SER A 290 -23.30 8.05 -12.09
CA SER A 290 -23.04 6.84 -12.89
C SER A 290 -22.31 5.73 -12.11
N MET A 291 -22.10 5.93 -10.80
CA MET A 291 -21.39 5.01 -9.93
C MET A 291 -22.13 3.68 -9.75
N ASP A 292 -21.39 2.56 -9.77
CA ASP A 292 -21.90 1.27 -9.30
C ASP A 292 -22.03 1.32 -7.77
N PRO A 293 -23.23 1.12 -7.20
CA PRO A 293 -23.42 1.16 -5.76
C PRO A 293 -22.65 0.08 -5.00
N SER A 294 -22.19 -1.00 -5.65
CA SER A 294 -21.46 -2.10 -4.99
C SER A 294 -19.98 -1.78 -4.75
N ASP A 295 -19.34 -0.97 -5.60
CA ASP A 295 -17.90 -0.71 -5.53
C ASP A 295 -17.47 -0.08 -4.19
N PRO A 296 -18.11 1.00 -3.69
CA PRO A 296 -17.71 1.60 -2.41
C PRO A 296 -17.83 0.64 -1.22
N TRP A 297 -18.82 -0.26 -1.23
CA TRP A 297 -19.01 -1.24 -0.16
C TRP A 297 -17.94 -2.33 -0.19
N MET A 298 -17.58 -2.84 -1.37
CA MET A 298 -16.48 -3.80 -1.55
C MET A 298 -15.14 -3.25 -1.03
N GLU A 299 -14.90 -1.95 -1.26
CA GLU A 299 -13.73 -1.22 -0.79
C GLU A 299 -13.70 -1.11 0.75
N ILE A 300 -14.85 -0.81 1.39
CA ILE A 300 -14.98 -0.79 2.86
C ILE A 300 -14.72 -2.18 3.45
N THR A 301 -15.32 -3.24 2.89
CA THR A 301 -15.14 -4.62 3.37
C THR A 301 -13.65 -4.99 3.37
N THR A 302 -12.97 -4.71 2.25
CA THR A 302 -11.52 -4.96 2.09
C THR A 302 -10.71 -4.08 3.05
N GLY A 303 -11.07 -2.82 3.20
CA GLY A 303 -10.46 -1.88 4.15
C GLY A 303 -10.53 -2.38 5.59
N TYR A 304 -11.69 -2.87 6.03
CA TYR A 304 -11.87 -3.42 7.37
C TYR A 304 -11.07 -4.71 7.61
N SER A 305 -10.88 -5.56 6.59
CA SER A 305 -9.95 -6.69 6.70
C SER A 305 -8.52 -6.22 6.99
N LEU A 306 -8.05 -5.17 6.31
CA LEU A 306 -6.73 -4.57 6.56
C LEU A 306 -6.63 -3.93 7.95
N VAL A 307 -7.69 -3.24 8.39
CA VAL A 307 -7.79 -2.65 9.73
C VAL A 307 -7.67 -3.75 10.79
N ALA A 308 -8.40 -4.85 10.65
CA ALA A 308 -8.39 -5.95 11.61
C ALA A 308 -6.98 -6.52 11.81
N HIS A 309 -6.27 -6.78 10.70
CA HIS A 309 -4.88 -7.26 10.75
C HIS A 309 -3.92 -6.24 11.35
N THR A 310 -4.08 -4.96 11.02
CA THR A 310 -3.22 -3.90 11.57
C THR A 310 -3.44 -3.73 13.07
N VAL A 311 -4.70 -3.71 13.51
CA VAL A 311 -5.06 -3.64 14.95
C VAL A 311 -4.46 -4.83 15.70
N LYS A 312 -4.54 -6.04 15.14
CA LYS A 312 -3.89 -7.23 15.72
C LYS A 312 -2.37 -7.08 15.81
N ASN A 313 -1.72 -6.61 14.75
CA ASN A 313 -0.28 -6.37 14.74
C ASN A 313 0.12 -5.31 15.78
N MET A 314 -0.63 -4.21 15.86
CA MET A 314 -0.44 -3.16 16.86
C MET A 314 -0.75 -3.63 18.27
N ALA A 315 -1.66 -4.58 18.46
CA ALA A 315 -1.90 -5.22 19.75
C ALA A 315 -0.68 -6.01 20.25
N ASN A 316 0.05 -6.63 19.32
CA ASN A 316 1.19 -7.50 19.58
C ASN A 316 2.50 -6.71 19.71
N MET A 317 2.69 -5.71 18.84
CA MET A 317 3.93 -4.94 18.71
C MET A 317 3.88 -3.57 19.40
N ALA A 318 2.70 -2.97 19.51
CA ALA A 318 2.49 -1.64 20.05
C ALA A 318 1.64 -1.67 21.34
N SER A 319 1.40 -0.50 21.94
CA SER A 319 0.71 -0.37 23.22
C SER A 319 -0.81 -0.23 23.11
N LEU A 320 -1.42 -0.73 22.02
CA LEU A 320 -2.84 -0.53 21.75
C LEU A 320 -3.70 -1.28 22.77
N VAL A 321 -4.62 -0.56 23.42
CA VAL A 321 -5.51 -1.07 24.48
C VAL A 321 -6.97 -1.03 24.03
N GLU A 322 -7.34 -0.03 23.25
CA GLU A 322 -8.71 0.24 22.84
C GLU A 322 -8.77 0.44 21.33
N PHE A 323 -9.68 -0.28 20.69
CA PHE A 323 -10.04 -0.10 19.29
C PHE A 323 -11.54 0.18 19.18
N HIS A 324 -11.91 1.27 18.49
CA HIS A 324 -13.29 1.68 18.32
C HIS A 324 -13.63 1.88 16.84
N THR A 325 -14.78 1.37 16.39
CA THR A 325 -15.30 1.63 15.04
C THR A 325 -16.76 2.03 15.07
N SER A 326 -17.05 3.23 14.59
CA SER A 326 -18.41 3.79 14.61
C SER A 326 -19.32 3.20 13.50
N ASP A 327 -18.75 2.49 12.53
CA ASP A 327 -19.53 1.91 11.42
C ASP A 327 -20.40 0.71 11.85
N LEU A 328 -20.11 0.11 13.01
CA LEU A 328 -20.90 -0.98 13.58
C LEU A 328 -22.17 -0.50 14.29
N ASP A 329 -22.33 0.81 14.49
CA ASP A 329 -23.60 1.39 14.95
C ASP A 329 -24.71 1.12 13.93
N PHE A 330 -24.38 0.91 12.65
CA PHE A 330 -25.35 0.60 11.60
C PHE A 330 -25.60 -0.91 11.50
N ASP A 331 -26.86 -1.32 11.73
CA ASP A 331 -27.23 -2.74 11.83
C ASP A 331 -26.87 -3.58 10.59
N ALA A 332 -27.00 -3.01 9.39
CA ALA A 332 -26.67 -3.74 8.16
C ALA A 332 -25.16 -3.96 8.01
N LEU A 333 -24.35 -2.95 8.34
CA LEU A 333 -22.88 -3.05 8.28
C LEU A 333 -22.34 -3.93 9.39
N ARG A 334 -23.00 -3.97 10.54
CA ARG A 334 -22.64 -4.86 11.64
C ARG A 334 -22.64 -6.32 11.21
N LEU A 335 -23.64 -6.75 10.43
CA LEU A 335 -23.73 -8.14 9.96
C LEU A 335 -22.59 -8.52 9.00
N GLU A 336 -22.10 -7.57 8.21
CA GLU A 336 -21.02 -7.82 7.23
C GLU A 336 -19.61 -7.65 7.83
N LEU A 337 -19.42 -6.66 8.70
CA LEU A 337 -18.10 -6.31 9.26
C LEU A 337 -17.78 -7.08 10.55
N SER A 338 -18.79 -7.47 11.34
CA SER A 338 -18.56 -8.23 12.57
C SER A 338 -17.84 -9.55 12.32
N PRO A 339 -18.19 -10.38 11.32
CA PRO A 339 -17.44 -11.61 11.03
C PRO A 339 -15.97 -11.35 10.70
N ILE A 340 -15.68 -10.30 9.92
CA ILE A 340 -14.32 -9.94 9.48
C ILE A 340 -13.45 -9.52 10.66
N LEU A 341 -14.00 -8.68 11.54
CA LEU A 341 -13.29 -8.20 12.72
C LEU A 341 -13.13 -9.30 13.76
N CYS A 342 -14.20 -10.06 14.04
CA CYS A 342 -14.20 -11.17 14.99
C CYS A 342 -13.24 -12.29 14.59
N ASP A 343 -13.22 -12.72 13.32
CA ASP A 343 -12.32 -13.81 12.86
C ASP A 343 -10.83 -13.50 13.14
N VAL A 344 -10.45 -12.22 13.04
CA VAL A 344 -9.07 -11.79 13.26
C VAL A 344 -8.78 -11.43 14.73
N LEU A 345 -9.75 -10.82 15.44
CA LEU A 345 -9.58 -10.23 16.76
C LEU A 345 -10.09 -11.10 17.94
N ASP A 346 -10.95 -12.11 17.73
CA ASP A 346 -11.53 -12.98 18.78
C ASP A 346 -10.52 -13.97 19.41
N ASN A 347 -9.25 -13.58 19.49
CA ASN A 347 -8.27 -14.26 20.32
C ASN A 347 -8.46 -13.87 21.79
N ARG A 348 -8.03 -14.72 22.74
CA ARG A 348 -8.23 -14.62 24.21
C ARG A 348 -7.78 -13.30 24.89
N GLU A 349 -7.26 -12.33 24.15
CA GLU A 349 -6.75 -11.05 24.64
C GLU A 349 -7.70 -9.86 24.42
N TRP A 350 -8.75 -9.97 23.60
CA TRP A 350 -9.67 -8.86 23.34
C TRP A 350 -11.08 -9.18 23.83
N ALA A 351 -11.67 -8.27 24.61
CA ALA A 351 -13.08 -8.28 24.96
C ALA A 351 -13.82 -7.31 24.05
N HIS A 352 -14.82 -7.82 23.33
CA HIS A 352 -15.74 -7.02 22.54
C HIS A 352 -16.93 -6.60 23.42
N ASP A 353 -17.29 -5.31 23.39
CA ASP A 353 -18.43 -4.76 24.14
C ASP A 353 -19.81 -5.13 23.55
N GLY A 354 -19.81 -5.86 22.43
CA GLY A 354 -21.03 -6.26 21.72
C GLY A 354 -21.55 -5.21 20.73
N HIS A 355 -20.86 -4.07 20.62
CA HIS A 355 -21.25 -2.96 19.74
C HIS A 355 -20.10 -2.53 18.84
N CYS A 356 -19.25 -1.63 19.35
CA CYS A 356 -18.36 -0.79 18.56
C CYS A 356 -16.94 -0.76 19.11
N THR A 357 -16.67 -1.41 20.24
CA THR A 357 -15.41 -1.26 20.97
C THR A 357 -14.82 -2.60 21.36
N TRP A 358 -13.52 -2.74 21.07
CA TRP A 358 -12.68 -3.82 21.54
C TRP A 358 -11.71 -3.26 22.57
N ILE A 359 -11.64 -3.92 23.72
CA ILE A 359 -10.74 -3.57 24.81
C ILE A 359 -9.83 -4.76 25.07
N LYS A 360 -8.52 -4.52 25.13
CA LYS A 360 -7.55 -5.55 25.47
C LYS A 360 -7.71 -5.95 26.94
N LEU A 361 -8.06 -7.21 27.19
CA LEU A 361 -8.06 -7.83 28.50
C LEU A 361 -6.61 -7.85 29.00
N SER A 362 -6.32 -6.97 29.96
CA SER A 362 -5.02 -7.01 30.64
C SER A 362 -4.92 -8.37 31.33
N SER A 363 -3.79 -9.07 31.17
CA SER A 363 -3.51 -10.37 31.80
C SER A 363 -3.28 -10.27 33.31
N ASN A 364 -4.10 -9.48 34.01
CA ASN A 364 -4.24 -9.37 35.45
C ASN A 364 -5.68 -8.98 35.75
N GLY A 365 -6.57 -9.97 35.70
CA GLY A 365 -7.88 -9.88 36.32
C GLY A 365 -7.78 -10.33 37.77
N GLU A 366 -7.47 -9.42 38.69
CA GLU A 366 -8.06 -9.45 40.03
C GLU A 366 -8.57 -8.05 40.36
N LEU A 367 -9.76 -8.03 40.95
CA LEU A 367 -10.58 -6.84 41.18
C LEU A 367 -9.83 -5.71 41.89
N ASP A 368 -10.20 -4.52 41.46
CA ASP A 368 -10.02 -3.22 42.11
C ASP A 368 -10.06 -3.31 43.65
N GLY A 369 -8.89 -3.15 44.27
CA GLY A 369 -8.68 -3.06 45.71
C GLY A 369 -7.29 -2.44 45.99
N PRO A 370 -7.13 -1.55 46.98
CA PRO A 370 -5.90 -0.78 47.14
C PRO A 370 -4.73 -1.69 47.51
N ALA A 371 -3.62 -1.59 46.77
CA ALA A 371 -2.45 -2.44 46.91
C ALA A 371 -1.83 -2.38 48.33
N LEU A 372 -1.54 -3.55 48.91
CA LEU A 372 -0.68 -3.68 50.09
C LEU A 372 0.80 -3.70 49.68
N PRO A 373 1.71 -3.09 50.47
CA PRO A 373 3.10 -2.94 50.07
C PRO A 373 3.87 -4.24 50.28
N ILE A 374 4.55 -4.74 49.25
CA ILE A 374 5.48 -5.86 49.37
C ILE A 374 6.90 -5.30 49.55
N LEU A 375 7.50 -5.60 50.71
CA LEU A 375 8.84 -5.18 51.14
C LEU A 375 9.95 -5.80 50.27
N ALA A 376 10.94 -4.98 49.91
CA ALA A 376 12.08 -5.24 49.01
C ALA A 376 12.98 -6.46 49.32
N HIS A 377 12.69 -7.24 50.36
CA HIS A 377 13.47 -8.42 50.76
C HIS A 377 13.19 -9.68 49.91
N THR A 378 12.11 -9.70 49.12
CA THR A 378 11.74 -10.88 48.30
C THR A 378 12.57 -10.99 47.01
N LEU A 379 13.33 -9.96 46.64
CA LEU A 379 14.12 -9.92 45.39
C LEU A 379 15.56 -10.44 45.53
N LEU A 380 15.96 -10.94 46.70
CA LEU A 380 17.33 -11.35 46.95
C LEU A 380 17.39 -12.72 47.63
N SER A 381 17.02 -13.79 46.93
CA SER A 381 17.45 -15.16 47.28
C SER A 381 17.10 -16.16 46.16
N HIS A 382 18.07 -16.49 45.31
CA HIS A 382 18.55 -17.85 45.02
C HIS A 382 19.39 -17.85 43.74
N GLY A 383 20.69 -17.74 43.94
CA GLY A 383 21.68 -18.19 42.97
C GLY A 383 22.17 -19.61 43.32
N GLN A 384 22.48 -20.35 42.27
CA GLN A 384 23.34 -21.55 42.17
C GLN A 384 22.73 -22.96 42.03
N SER A 385 23.15 -23.54 40.89
CA SER A 385 23.52 -24.92 40.54
C SER A 385 22.51 -26.06 40.64
N THR A 386 22.25 -26.72 39.50
CA THR A 386 22.75 -28.10 39.25
C THR A 386 22.57 -28.54 37.79
N THR A 387 23.47 -29.43 37.39
CA THR A 387 23.81 -30.01 36.09
C THR A 387 22.88 -31.14 35.62
N GLU A 388 22.95 -31.41 34.30
CA GLU A 388 22.66 -32.67 33.58
C GLU A 388 21.20 -33.13 33.35
N ASN A 389 20.78 -33.10 32.07
CA ASN A 389 20.54 -34.34 31.30
C ASN A 389 20.32 -34.07 29.80
N LEU A 390 21.13 -34.73 28.98
CA LEU A 390 21.00 -34.83 27.52
C LEU A 390 19.78 -35.68 27.13
N LYS A 391 18.93 -35.19 26.22
CA LYS A 391 18.20 -36.00 25.23
C LYS A 391 17.99 -35.24 23.91
N THR A 392 18.90 -35.55 22.97
CA THR A 392 18.69 -35.83 21.54
C THR A 392 17.62 -35.03 20.78
N GLU A 393 18.06 -34.01 20.04
CA GLU A 393 17.37 -33.50 18.85
C GLU A 393 17.55 -34.47 17.66
N PRO A 394 16.52 -34.70 16.82
CA PRO A 394 16.71 -35.31 15.52
C PRO A 394 17.35 -34.30 14.56
N SER A 395 18.59 -34.61 14.18
CA SER A 395 19.40 -33.93 13.17
C SER A 395 18.64 -33.69 11.86
N GLN A 396 18.37 -32.42 11.54
CA GLN A 396 18.21 -31.97 10.16
C GLN A 396 19.58 -32.02 9.47
N PRO A 397 19.71 -32.59 8.26
CA PRO A 397 20.97 -32.56 7.54
C PRO A 397 21.23 -31.15 7.01
N HIS A 398 22.29 -30.53 7.51
CA HIS A 398 22.88 -29.32 6.96
C HIS A 398 23.51 -29.56 5.58
N ASN A 399 23.39 -28.54 4.71
CA ASN A 399 24.32 -28.16 3.63
C ASN A 399 24.45 -29.09 2.42
N VAL A 400 23.59 -28.90 1.43
CA VAL A 400 24.04 -28.88 0.03
C VAL A 400 24.22 -27.40 -0.34
N ALA A 401 25.42 -27.01 -0.76
CA ALA A 401 25.71 -25.65 -1.20
C ALA A 401 24.68 -25.24 -2.27
N GLN A 402 23.77 -24.33 -1.92
CA GLN A 402 22.74 -23.81 -2.81
C GLN A 402 23.45 -23.01 -3.90
N ASN A 403 23.69 -23.62 -5.06
CA ASN A 403 24.35 -22.98 -6.19
C ASN A 403 23.45 -21.81 -6.65
N TRP A 404 23.84 -20.59 -6.30
CA TRP A 404 23.08 -19.39 -6.63
C TRP A 404 23.12 -19.07 -8.14
N ASN A 405 24.06 -19.69 -8.88
CA ASN A 405 24.34 -19.42 -10.27
C ASN A 405 23.43 -20.21 -11.22
N LEU A 406 22.67 -19.49 -12.06
CA LEU A 406 21.75 -20.05 -13.05
C LEU A 406 22.47 -20.70 -14.26
N SER A 407 23.78 -20.49 -14.43
CA SER A 407 24.52 -21.00 -15.60
C SER A 407 24.49 -22.52 -15.71
N ASP A 408 24.52 -23.21 -14.56
CA ASP A 408 24.53 -24.67 -14.52
C ASP A 408 23.18 -25.23 -14.98
N ASP A 409 22.08 -24.58 -14.60
CA ASP A 409 20.72 -24.95 -14.99
C ASP A 409 20.47 -24.67 -16.48
N VAL A 410 20.97 -23.54 -17.00
CA VAL A 410 20.88 -23.21 -18.44
C VAL A 410 21.70 -24.18 -19.30
N GLY A 411 22.91 -24.55 -18.85
CA GLY A 411 23.75 -25.52 -19.57
C GLY A 411 23.20 -26.94 -19.53
N LYS A 412 22.51 -27.31 -18.45
CA LYS A 412 21.84 -28.60 -18.27
C LYS A 412 20.53 -28.74 -19.06
N GLY A 413 19.86 -27.63 -19.37
CA GLY A 413 18.59 -27.63 -20.10
C GLY A 413 17.44 -28.26 -19.31
N PHE A 414 16.42 -28.76 -20.00
CA PHE A 414 15.28 -29.45 -19.37
C PHE A 414 15.73 -30.79 -18.77
N GLN A 415 15.50 -30.99 -17.48
CA GLN A 415 15.82 -32.25 -16.78
C GLN A 415 14.62 -32.77 -15.98
N ASP A 416 14.53 -34.09 -15.83
CA ASP A 416 13.49 -34.77 -15.03
C ASP A 416 13.70 -34.62 -13.51
N SER A 417 14.70 -33.84 -13.07
CA SER A 417 14.94 -33.56 -11.67
C SER A 417 13.98 -32.49 -11.15
N PHE A 418 13.26 -32.79 -10.07
CA PHE A 418 12.32 -31.87 -9.41
C PHE A 418 12.93 -30.55 -8.92
N ASP A 419 14.26 -30.48 -8.80
CA ASP A 419 15.04 -29.37 -8.23
C ASP A 419 15.61 -28.38 -9.27
N GLY A 420 15.28 -28.56 -10.56
CA GLY A 420 15.76 -27.67 -11.64
C GLY A 420 14.77 -26.55 -11.99
N VAL A 421 15.29 -25.40 -12.48
CA VAL A 421 14.50 -24.26 -12.97
C VAL A 421 13.68 -24.62 -14.22
N PHE A 422 14.27 -25.42 -15.12
CA PHE A 422 13.65 -25.88 -16.36
C PHE A 422 13.13 -27.32 -16.19
N ARG A 423 11.86 -27.47 -15.83
CA ARG A 423 11.20 -28.76 -15.58
C ARG A 423 9.90 -28.91 -16.38
N SER A 424 9.49 -30.15 -16.59
CA SER A 424 8.19 -30.48 -17.18
C SER A 424 7.03 -30.11 -16.25
N GLY A 425 5.86 -29.84 -16.82
CA GLY A 425 4.64 -29.56 -16.07
C GLY A 425 4.45 -28.11 -15.61
N ILE A 426 5.30 -27.19 -16.07
CA ILE A 426 5.21 -25.75 -15.79
C ILE A 426 5.23 -24.89 -17.05
N VAL A 427 4.68 -23.69 -16.94
CA VAL A 427 4.76 -22.64 -17.97
C VAL A 427 5.91 -21.69 -17.65
N ILE A 428 6.91 -21.62 -18.54
CA ILE A 428 8.11 -20.79 -18.37
C ILE A 428 8.03 -19.56 -19.28
N GLY A 429 8.06 -18.37 -18.70
CA GLY A 429 8.02 -17.10 -19.42
C GLY A 429 9.40 -16.46 -19.57
N PHE A 430 9.68 -15.93 -20.76
CA PHE A 430 10.89 -15.17 -21.07
C PHE A 430 10.51 -13.75 -21.48
N SER A 431 11.07 -12.77 -20.81
CA SER A 431 10.86 -11.36 -21.12
C SER A 431 12.17 -10.59 -21.11
N LYS A 432 12.25 -9.54 -21.91
CA LYS A 432 13.36 -8.57 -21.86
C LYS A 432 12.92 -7.29 -21.18
N LEU A 433 13.86 -6.50 -20.69
CA LEU A 433 13.59 -5.17 -20.17
C LEU A 433 13.58 -4.14 -21.31
N ARG A 434 12.64 -3.18 -21.35
CA ARG A 434 12.60 -2.17 -22.42
C ARG A 434 13.72 -1.14 -22.26
N ASP A 435 14.49 -0.93 -23.33
CA ASP A 435 15.47 0.16 -23.43
C ASP A 435 14.90 1.27 -24.33
N VAL A 436 14.64 2.43 -23.73
CA VAL A 436 14.02 3.59 -24.40
C VAL A 436 14.91 4.16 -25.53
N GLN A 437 16.20 3.80 -25.57
CA GLN A 437 17.14 4.32 -26.58
C GLN A 437 17.39 3.38 -27.77
N LYS A 438 16.83 2.16 -27.78
CA LYS A 438 17.09 1.14 -28.82
C LYS A 438 15.80 0.51 -29.37
N GLU A 439 14.80 1.32 -29.71
CA GLU A 439 13.55 0.80 -30.32
C GLU A 439 13.72 0.22 -31.74
N ASP A 440 14.91 0.36 -32.37
CA ASP A 440 15.11 0.08 -33.80
C ASP A 440 16.15 -1.02 -34.16
N SER A 441 16.63 -1.89 -33.25
CA SER A 441 17.60 -2.94 -33.65
C SER A 441 17.38 -4.33 -33.07
N ASP A 442 17.24 -5.34 -33.95
CA ASP A 442 17.41 -6.80 -33.74
C ASP A 442 16.89 -7.37 -32.41
N ASP A 443 15.79 -6.81 -31.96
CA ASP A 443 15.17 -7.06 -30.67
C ASP A 443 14.62 -8.50 -30.53
N ASP A 444 14.23 -9.10 -31.65
CA ASP A 444 13.78 -10.49 -31.75
C ASP A 444 14.92 -11.48 -31.50
N GLU A 445 16.12 -11.18 -32.00
CA GLU A 445 17.27 -12.06 -31.85
C GLU A 445 17.73 -12.06 -30.38
N TYR A 446 17.71 -10.91 -29.73
CA TYR A 446 18.08 -10.78 -28.32
C TYR A 446 17.19 -11.62 -27.40
N ILE A 447 15.86 -11.52 -27.53
CA ILE A 447 14.93 -12.30 -26.69
C ILE A 447 14.91 -13.78 -27.06
N GLY A 448 15.13 -14.12 -28.34
CA GLY A 448 15.04 -15.48 -28.84
C GLY A 448 16.28 -16.34 -28.58
N GLN A 449 17.45 -15.76 -28.27
CA GLN A 449 18.71 -16.49 -28.09
C GLN A 449 18.66 -17.55 -26.99
N LEU A 450 18.21 -17.20 -25.79
CA LEU A 450 18.15 -18.12 -24.65
C LEU A 450 17.09 -19.22 -24.84
N PRO A 451 15.83 -18.90 -25.23
CA PRO A 451 14.85 -19.92 -25.58
C PRO A 451 15.34 -20.88 -26.68
N ARG A 452 16.01 -20.34 -27.70
CA ARG A 452 16.58 -21.15 -28.79
C ARG A 452 17.71 -22.05 -28.30
N HIS A 453 18.57 -21.57 -27.40
CA HIS A 453 19.61 -22.40 -26.79
C HIS A 453 19.02 -23.58 -26.01
N LEU A 454 18.00 -23.33 -25.18
CA LEU A 454 17.30 -24.38 -24.42
C LEU A 454 16.64 -25.40 -25.35
N LEU A 455 16.02 -24.94 -26.44
CA LEU A 455 15.46 -25.81 -27.48
C LEU A 455 16.56 -26.66 -28.13
N THR A 456 17.70 -26.08 -28.51
CA THR A 456 18.78 -26.84 -29.13
C THR A 456 19.39 -27.86 -28.17
N THR A 457 19.56 -27.52 -26.90
CA THR A 457 20.01 -28.46 -25.85
C THR A 457 19.03 -29.62 -25.70
N HIS A 458 17.73 -29.34 -25.70
CA HIS A 458 16.68 -30.36 -25.63
C HIS A 458 16.73 -31.32 -26.83
N LEU A 459 16.90 -30.80 -28.05
CA LEU A 459 17.02 -31.63 -29.26
C LEU A 459 18.29 -32.49 -29.26
N HIS A 460 19.42 -31.94 -28.81
CA HIS A 460 20.69 -32.67 -28.63
C HIS A 460 20.58 -33.82 -27.61
N GLN A 461 19.92 -33.57 -26.48
CA GLN A 461 19.68 -34.59 -25.44
C GLN A 461 18.73 -35.69 -25.93
N SER A 462 17.69 -35.31 -26.68
CA SER A 462 16.71 -36.24 -27.24
C SER A 462 17.34 -37.15 -28.30
N HIS A 463 18.20 -36.60 -29.16
CA HIS A 463 18.98 -37.37 -30.14
C HIS A 463 19.98 -38.31 -29.44
N SER A 464 20.68 -37.85 -28.40
CA SER A 464 21.66 -38.67 -27.66
C SER A 464 21.01 -39.83 -26.89
N THR A 465 19.73 -39.68 -26.51
CA THR A 465 18.96 -40.69 -25.78
C THR A 465 18.06 -41.56 -26.67
N ASN A 466 18.11 -41.36 -28.00
CA ASN A 466 17.18 -41.98 -28.98
C ASN A 466 15.69 -41.78 -28.62
N SER A 467 15.35 -40.70 -27.91
CA SER A 467 13.97 -40.37 -27.56
C SER A 467 13.37 -39.48 -28.64
N GLN A 468 12.18 -39.84 -29.13
CA GLN A 468 11.47 -39.07 -30.15
C GLN A 468 10.78 -37.85 -29.51
N ALA A 469 11.55 -36.78 -29.31
CA ALA A 469 11.03 -35.51 -28.83
C ALA A 469 10.26 -34.77 -29.93
N LYS A 470 9.08 -34.25 -29.61
CA LYS A 470 8.29 -33.45 -30.55
C LYS A 470 8.20 -32.00 -30.06
N THR A 471 8.47 -31.05 -30.94
CA THR A 471 8.40 -29.62 -30.61
C THR A 471 7.42 -28.89 -31.51
N TYR A 472 6.57 -28.06 -30.91
CA TYR A 472 5.62 -27.20 -31.63
C TYR A 472 5.97 -25.74 -31.36
N ILE A 473 6.14 -24.94 -32.42
CA ILE A 473 6.49 -23.51 -32.30
C ILE A 473 5.39 -22.68 -32.93
N ILE A 474 4.62 -21.97 -32.11
CA ILE A 474 3.62 -20.98 -32.54
C ILE A 474 4.27 -19.60 -32.49
N HIS A 475 4.34 -18.91 -33.63
CA HIS A 475 5.00 -17.61 -33.67
C HIS A 475 4.34 -16.64 -34.67
N PRO A 476 4.40 -15.31 -34.41
CA PRO A 476 4.04 -14.30 -35.39
C PRO A 476 4.93 -14.38 -36.62
N ILE A 477 4.39 -14.07 -37.79
CA ILE A 477 5.14 -14.18 -39.07
C ILE A 477 6.33 -13.22 -39.16
N ASN A 478 6.23 -12.09 -38.48
CA ASN A 478 7.31 -11.11 -38.38
C ASN A 478 8.40 -11.54 -37.37
N PHE A 479 8.16 -12.55 -36.54
CA PHE A 479 9.13 -13.01 -35.55
C PHE A 479 10.11 -14.01 -36.16
N SER A 480 11.38 -13.61 -36.30
CA SER A 480 12.40 -14.36 -37.06
C SER A 480 13.35 -15.22 -36.22
N ALA A 481 13.29 -15.14 -34.89
CA ALA A 481 14.28 -15.75 -34.00
C ALA A 481 14.32 -17.29 -34.06
N PHE A 482 13.18 -17.92 -34.38
CA PHE A 482 13.01 -19.37 -34.56
C PHE A 482 12.96 -19.80 -36.04
N ALA A 483 13.41 -18.94 -36.98
CA ALA A 483 13.47 -19.34 -38.38
C ALA A 483 14.36 -20.59 -38.57
N PRO A 484 14.01 -21.53 -39.46
CA PRO A 484 14.75 -22.78 -39.65
C PRO A 484 16.26 -22.60 -39.87
N LYS A 485 16.65 -21.54 -40.58
CA LYS A 485 18.06 -21.18 -40.81
C LYS A 485 18.81 -20.87 -39.51
N ARG A 486 18.16 -20.18 -38.55
CA ARG A 486 18.75 -19.82 -37.25
C ARG A 486 18.77 -21.01 -36.30
N LEU A 487 17.73 -21.85 -36.32
CA LEU A 487 17.72 -23.12 -35.56
C LEU A 487 18.86 -24.04 -36.01
N LEU A 488 19.05 -24.20 -37.33
CA LEU A 488 20.15 -24.99 -37.89
C LEU A 488 21.52 -24.40 -37.50
N ALA A 489 21.69 -23.09 -37.59
CA ALA A 489 22.94 -22.43 -37.17
C ALA A 489 23.24 -22.64 -35.68
N SER A 490 22.22 -22.60 -34.82
CA SER A 490 22.35 -22.84 -33.37
C SER A 490 22.67 -24.31 -33.05
N LEU A 491 22.09 -25.27 -33.78
CA LEU A 491 22.39 -26.70 -33.62
C LEU A 491 23.81 -27.07 -34.04
N LEU A 492 24.32 -26.40 -35.08
CA LEU A 492 25.69 -26.58 -35.60
C LEU A 492 26.75 -25.85 -34.77
N ASN A 493 26.34 -25.02 -33.80
CA ASN A 493 27.25 -24.25 -32.97
C ASN A 493 28.02 -25.15 -31.99
N ARG A 494 29.33 -24.90 -31.83
CA ARG A 494 30.30 -25.77 -31.13
C ARG A 494 30.18 -25.83 -29.61
N SER A 495 29.16 -25.19 -29.03
CA SER A 495 28.94 -25.13 -27.58
C SER A 495 28.36 -26.41 -26.99
N HIS A 496 27.81 -27.32 -27.80
CA HIS A 496 27.27 -28.60 -27.36
C HIS A 496 28.25 -29.74 -27.70
N GLN A 497 28.73 -30.48 -26.68
CA GLN A 497 29.41 -31.76 -26.87
C GLN A 497 28.36 -32.89 -26.68
N PRO A 498 28.18 -33.81 -27.65
CA PRO A 498 28.89 -33.98 -28.92
C PRO A 498 28.36 -33.09 -30.06
N THR A 499 29.24 -32.74 -31.02
CA THR A 499 28.87 -31.95 -32.20
C THR A 499 28.17 -32.82 -33.25
N LEU A 500 26.91 -32.52 -33.56
CA LEU A 500 26.15 -33.18 -34.61
C LEU A 500 26.68 -32.81 -36.01
N SER A 501 26.63 -33.77 -36.94
CA SER A 501 26.80 -33.50 -38.36
C SER A 501 25.62 -32.69 -38.91
N ARG A 502 25.79 -32.09 -40.09
CA ARG A 502 24.72 -31.30 -40.73
C ARG A 502 23.47 -32.12 -41.03
N ASP A 503 23.63 -33.38 -41.40
CA ASP A 503 22.51 -34.26 -41.75
C ASP A 503 21.76 -34.75 -40.50
N GLU A 504 22.48 -35.03 -39.41
CA GLU A 504 21.87 -35.33 -38.10
C GLU A 504 21.11 -34.12 -37.54
N ALA A 505 21.68 -32.91 -37.66
CA ALA A 505 21.00 -31.68 -37.25
C ALA A 505 19.72 -31.41 -38.04
N ILE A 506 19.69 -31.76 -39.35
CA ILE A 506 18.46 -31.67 -40.16
C ILE A 506 17.45 -32.71 -39.69
N SER A 507 17.87 -33.95 -39.43
CA SER A 507 16.98 -34.99 -38.89
C SER A 507 16.39 -34.63 -37.52
N CYS A 508 17.11 -33.89 -36.68
CA CYS A 508 16.58 -33.33 -35.43
C CYS A 508 15.53 -32.23 -35.67
N LEU A 509 15.65 -31.46 -36.75
CA LEU A 509 14.69 -30.40 -37.09
C LEU A 509 13.40 -30.96 -37.67
N ASP A 510 13.40 -32.17 -38.22
CA ASP A 510 12.19 -32.84 -38.71
C ASP A 510 11.16 -33.11 -37.60
N SER A 511 11.58 -33.08 -36.33
CA SER A 511 10.66 -33.21 -35.18
C SER A 511 10.07 -31.88 -34.68
N VAL A 512 10.42 -30.76 -35.34
CA VAL A 512 9.95 -29.40 -35.01
C VAL A 512 8.89 -28.95 -36.02
N GLU A 513 7.66 -28.72 -35.56
CA GLU A 513 6.56 -28.18 -36.36
C GLU A 513 6.34 -26.68 -36.08
N LEU A 514 6.33 -25.87 -37.13
CA LEU A 514 6.17 -24.40 -37.05
C LEU A 514 4.75 -23.98 -37.47
N PHE A 515 4.10 -23.16 -36.64
CA PHE A 515 2.75 -22.62 -36.83
C PHE A 515 2.81 -21.09 -36.91
N PRO A 516 2.95 -20.50 -38.11
CA PRO A 516 2.92 -19.06 -38.28
C PRO A 516 1.49 -18.53 -38.08
N VAL A 517 1.34 -17.51 -37.22
CA VAL A 517 0.04 -16.89 -36.90
C VAL A 517 0.02 -15.40 -37.28
N TYR A 518 -1.17 -14.91 -37.66
CA TYR A 518 -1.41 -13.51 -38.07
C TYR A 518 -2.14 -12.70 -37.00
N ASP A 519 -2.97 -13.34 -36.19
CA ASP A 519 -3.80 -12.70 -35.18
C ASP A 519 -3.89 -13.55 -33.90
N PHE A 520 -4.50 -12.97 -32.86
CA PHE A 520 -4.64 -13.62 -31.57
C PHE A 520 -5.56 -14.85 -31.63
N GLN A 521 -6.55 -14.87 -32.53
CA GLN A 521 -7.49 -15.99 -32.67
C GLN A 521 -6.80 -17.23 -33.26
N ALA A 522 -5.92 -17.04 -34.25
CA ALA A 522 -5.13 -18.10 -34.86
C ALA A 522 -4.22 -18.81 -33.84
N ILE A 523 -3.77 -18.12 -32.77
CA ILE A 523 -3.05 -18.77 -31.66
C ILE A 523 -3.95 -19.77 -30.93
N ALA A 524 -5.15 -19.36 -30.56
CA ALA A 524 -6.08 -20.23 -29.84
C ALA A 524 -6.45 -21.46 -30.69
N GLU A 525 -6.66 -21.26 -31.98
CA GLU A 525 -6.90 -22.34 -32.94
C GLU A 525 -5.70 -23.28 -33.08
N ALA A 526 -4.47 -22.75 -33.19
CA ALA A 526 -3.26 -23.56 -33.24
C ALA A 526 -3.07 -24.39 -31.97
N ILE A 527 -3.30 -23.81 -30.77
CA ILE A 527 -3.23 -24.54 -29.50
C ILE A 527 -4.25 -25.68 -29.47
N ASN A 528 -5.48 -25.45 -29.95
CA ASN A 528 -6.49 -26.50 -30.03
C ASN A 528 -6.07 -27.61 -31.00
N MET A 529 -5.57 -27.28 -32.19
CA MET A 529 -5.07 -28.27 -33.15
C MET A 529 -3.90 -29.11 -32.61
N ILE A 530 -3.04 -28.52 -31.77
CA ILE A 530 -1.90 -29.22 -31.15
C ILE A 530 -2.38 -30.07 -29.95
N SER A 531 -3.48 -29.71 -29.30
CA SER A 531 -4.01 -30.46 -28.15
C SER A 531 -4.55 -31.85 -28.53
N ASP A 532 -5.15 -31.99 -29.72
CA ASP A 532 -5.70 -33.25 -30.22
C ASP A 532 -4.64 -34.36 -30.38
N PRO A 533 -3.51 -34.16 -31.11
CA PRO A 533 -2.46 -35.16 -31.23
C PRO A 533 -1.78 -35.48 -29.90
N ILE A 534 -1.62 -34.49 -28.99
CA ILE A 534 -1.06 -34.72 -27.66
C ILE A 534 -1.95 -35.67 -26.84
N ASN A 535 -3.28 -35.53 -26.95
CA ASN A 535 -4.23 -36.40 -26.25
C ASN A 535 -4.36 -37.79 -26.87
N THR A 536 -4.00 -37.96 -28.16
CA THR A 536 -4.08 -39.26 -28.87
C THR A 536 -2.79 -40.06 -28.87
N THR A 537 -1.63 -39.47 -28.58
CA THR A 537 -0.35 -40.20 -28.45
C THR A 537 -0.21 -40.88 -27.08
N PRO A 538 -0.25 -42.23 -26.99
CA PRO A 538 -0.28 -42.93 -25.70
C PRO A 538 1.11 -43.37 -25.21
N SER A 539 2.21 -42.75 -25.65
CA SER A 539 3.57 -43.11 -25.23
C SER A 539 4.03 -42.26 -24.04
N PRO A 540 4.18 -42.83 -22.84
CA PRO A 540 4.49 -42.09 -21.60
C PRO A 540 5.95 -41.60 -21.48
N HIS A 541 6.75 -41.62 -22.56
CA HIS A 541 8.21 -41.35 -22.49
C HIS A 541 8.77 -40.38 -23.54
N SER A 542 7.95 -39.77 -24.39
CA SER A 542 8.40 -38.76 -25.36
C SER A 542 8.20 -37.34 -24.78
N PRO A 543 9.26 -36.54 -24.57
CA PRO A 543 9.12 -35.17 -24.11
C PRO A 543 8.55 -34.28 -25.23
N ILE A 544 7.55 -33.47 -24.89
CA ILE A 544 6.88 -32.54 -25.79
C ILE A 544 7.17 -31.11 -25.33
N LEU A 545 7.61 -30.26 -26.25
CA LEU A 545 7.90 -28.85 -25.98
C LEU A 545 7.01 -27.95 -26.85
N ILE A 546 6.26 -27.05 -26.22
CA ILE A 546 5.47 -26.03 -26.93
C ILE A 546 6.11 -24.67 -26.69
N ILE A 547 6.41 -23.94 -27.76
CA ILE A 547 6.91 -22.57 -27.70
C ILE A 547 5.85 -21.65 -28.29
N VAL A 548 5.42 -20.64 -27.54
CA VAL A 548 4.50 -19.59 -28.02
C VAL A 548 5.22 -18.25 -27.93
N ALA A 549 5.53 -17.66 -29.07
CA ALA A 549 6.16 -16.34 -29.15
C ALA A 549 5.12 -15.25 -29.44
N GLY A 550 5.38 -14.03 -28.97
CA GLY A 550 4.62 -12.83 -29.36
C GLY A 550 3.15 -12.83 -28.95
N LEU A 551 2.81 -13.58 -27.91
CA LEU A 551 1.45 -13.58 -27.35
C LEU A 551 1.07 -12.18 -26.81
N ASP A 552 2.06 -11.45 -26.29
CA ASP A 552 1.94 -10.08 -25.80
C ASP A 552 1.67 -9.05 -26.91
N THR A 553 2.45 -9.08 -27.99
CA THR A 553 2.27 -8.16 -29.14
C THR A 553 0.93 -8.38 -29.85
N LEU A 554 0.50 -9.63 -29.97
CA LEU A 554 -0.79 -9.97 -30.57
C LEU A 554 -1.96 -9.58 -29.67
N ALA A 555 -1.85 -9.77 -28.36
CA ALA A 555 -2.84 -9.30 -27.38
C ALA A 555 -2.91 -7.76 -27.37
N GLU A 556 -1.78 -7.07 -27.48
CA GLU A 556 -1.71 -5.62 -27.60
C GLU A 556 -2.39 -5.12 -28.89
N GLY A 557 -2.28 -5.87 -29.99
CA GLY A 557 -3.05 -5.64 -31.21
C GLY A 557 -4.57 -5.70 -31.00
N VAL A 558 -5.06 -6.65 -30.20
CA VAL A 558 -6.48 -6.76 -29.82
C VAL A 558 -6.92 -5.61 -28.93
N ILE A 559 -6.07 -5.18 -27.99
CA ILE A 559 -6.34 -4.02 -27.13
C ILE A 559 -6.48 -2.75 -27.98
N ARG A 560 -5.55 -2.54 -28.91
CA ARG A 560 -5.58 -1.38 -29.83
C ARG A 560 -6.82 -1.38 -30.73
N ALA A 561 -7.29 -2.56 -31.15
CA ALA A 561 -8.48 -2.69 -31.99
C ALA A 561 -9.81 -2.64 -31.20
N SER A 562 -9.78 -2.90 -29.89
CA SER A 562 -10.97 -2.97 -29.03
C SER A 562 -10.73 -2.25 -27.70
N ASN A 563 -10.46 -2.97 -26.61
CA ASN A 563 -10.20 -2.41 -25.28
C ASN A 563 -9.33 -3.35 -24.43
N ALA A 564 -8.77 -2.81 -23.33
CA ALA A 564 -7.87 -3.53 -22.45
C ALA A 564 -8.52 -4.75 -21.77
N ALA A 565 -9.78 -4.64 -21.36
CA ALA A 565 -10.53 -5.72 -20.70
C ALA A 565 -10.71 -6.93 -21.62
N ARG A 566 -11.07 -6.71 -22.90
CA ARG A 566 -11.21 -7.77 -23.90
C ARG A 566 -9.87 -8.43 -24.21
N GLY A 567 -8.81 -7.64 -24.38
CA GLY A 567 -7.46 -8.18 -24.59
C GLY A 567 -7.00 -9.05 -23.42
N ALA A 568 -7.21 -8.58 -22.18
CA ALA A 568 -6.89 -9.34 -20.97
C ALA A 568 -7.74 -10.60 -20.84
N ALA A 569 -9.05 -10.56 -21.11
CA ALA A 569 -9.93 -11.73 -21.03
C ALA A 569 -9.53 -12.82 -22.06
N MET A 570 -9.21 -12.41 -23.29
CA MET A 570 -8.73 -13.34 -24.33
C MET A 570 -7.37 -13.95 -23.94
N LEU A 571 -6.45 -13.14 -23.40
CA LEU A 571 -5.16 -13.58 -22.89
C LEU A 571 -5.32 -14.59 -21.73
N THR A 572 -6.15 -14.28 -20.74
CA THR A 572 -6.47 -15.19 -19.62
C THR A 572 -7.01 -16.52 -20.12
N SER A 573 -7.87 -16.52 -21.14
CA SER A 573 -8.43 -17.76 -21.69
C SER A 573 -7.35 -18.64 -22.32
N VAL A 574 -6.44 -18.06 -23.11
CA VAL A 574 -5.34 -18.81 -23.76
C VAL A 574 -4.34 -19.33 -22.73
N LEU A 575 -3.94 -18.48 -21.78
CA LEU A 575 -3.03 -18.88 -20.70
C LEU A 575 -3.64 -20.00 -19.86
N ARG A 576 -4.93 -19.92 -19.53
CA ARG A 576 -5.64 -20.99 -18.83
C ARG A 576 -5.63 -22.30 -19.62
N SER A 577 -5.86 -22.27 -20.93
CA SER A 577 -5.79 -23.48 -21.78
C SER A 577 -4.39 -24.09 -21.78
N LEU A 578 -3.34 -23.28 -21.88
CA LEU A 578 -1.94 -23.74 -21.81
C LEU A 578 -1.63 -24.33 -20.43
N THR A 579 -2.02 -23.67 -19.35
CA THR A 579 -1.84 -24.21 -17.99
C THR A 579 -2.59 -25.53 -17.82
N GLN A 580 -3.84 -25.64 -18.30
CA GLN A 580 -4.62 -26.88 -18.24
C GLN A 580 -3.93 -28.02 -19.00
N LEU A 581 -3.43 -27.75 -20.21
CA LEU A 581 -2.71 -28.74 -21.02
C LEU A 581 -1.40 -29.19 -20.35
N THR A 582 -0.63 -28.23 -19.83
CA THR A 582 0.64 -28.48 -19.12
C THR A 582 0.42 -29.32 -17.86
N ARG A 583 -0.66 -29.06 -17.11
CA ARG A 583 -1.00 -29.82 -15.90
C ARG A 583 -1.53 -31.22 -16.21
N ALA A 584 -2.28 -31.39 -17.30
CA ALA A 584 -2.79 -32.69 -17.73
C ALA A 584 -1.64 -33.64 -18.15
N HIS A 585 -0.57 -33.09 -18.72
CA HIS A 585 0.59 -33.83 -19.21
C HIS A 585 1.89 -33.49 -18.46
N ALA A 586 1.78 -33.33 -17.13
CA ALA A 586 2.84 -32.74 -16.30
C ALA A 586 4.18 -33.49 -16.31
N SER A 587 4.19 -34.79 -16.62
CA SER A 587 5.42 -35.58 -16.66
C SER A 587 6.28 -35.29 -17.90
N ASN A 588 5.68 -34.89 -19.02
CA ASN A 588 6.34 -34.90 -20.33
C ASN A 588 6.16 -33.61 -21.14
N LEU A 589 5.28 -32.69 -20.72
CA LEU A 589 4.99 -31.46 -21.47
C LEU A 589 5.60 -30.24 -20.78
N SER A 590 6.36 -29.46 -21.55
CA SER A 590 6.88 -28.14 -21.15
C SER A 590 6.35 -27.05 -22.08
N VAL A 591 6.01 -25.89 -21.53
CA VAL A 591 5.55 -24.72 -22.31
C VAL A 591 6.48 -23.53 -22.07
N MET A 592 6.96 -22.92 -23.15
CA MET A 592 7.77 -21.71 -23.14
C MET A 592 6.98 -20.55 -23.77
N LEU A 593 6.83 -19.45 -23.03
CA LEU A 593 6.22 -18.22 -23.50
C LEU A 593 7.32 -17.18 -23.74
N VAL A 594 7.45 -16.69 -24.97
CA VAL A 594 8.46 -15.68 -25.34
C VAL A 594 7.79 -14.34 -25.61
N ASN A 595 7.97 -13.39 -24.69
CA ASN A 595 7.37 -12.07 -24.76
C ASN A 595 8.25 -11.10 -25.55
N THR A 596 7.67 -10.48 -26.56
CA THR A 596 8.37 -9.67 -27.57
C THR A 596 8.26 -8.16 -27.30
N SER A 597 7.22 -7.69 -26.60
CA SER A 597 6.97 -6.28 -26.27
C SER A 597 7.88 -5.71 -25.16
N GLY A 598 8.63 -6.56 -24.45
CA GLY A 598 9.48 -6.19 -23.30
C GLY A 598 8.71 -5.67 -22.06
N LEU A 599 9.34 -5.71 -20.89
CA LEU A 599 8.82 -5.31 -19.58
C LEU A 599 9.53 -4.05 -19.06
N GLY A 600 8.87 -3.24 -18.21
CA GLY A 600 9.47 -2.08 -17.53
C GLY A 600 10.15 -1.04 -18.44
N THR A 601 10.94 -0.12 -17.87
CA THR A 601 11.86 0.77 -18.61
C THR A 601 13.18 0.92 -17.85
N MET A 602 14.32 0.88 -18.55
CA MET A 602 15.63 1.23 -17.99
C MET A 602 15.96 2.70 -18.26
N THR A 603 16.11 3.50 -17.21
CA THR A 603 16.82 4.78 -17.31
C THR A 603 18.28 4.55 -16.99
N SER A 604 19.16 4.55 -17.99
CA SER A 604 20.61 4.56 -17.77
C SER A 604 21.03 5.84 -17.06
N GLN A 605 21.30 5.77 -15.75
CA GLN A 605 22.02 6.82 -15.04
C GLN A 605 23.50 6.72 -15.40
N THR A 606 23.98 7.64 -16.23
CA THR A 606 25.42 7.90 -16.39
C THR A 606 25.95 8.56 -15.12
N THR A 607 26.57 7.80 -14.22
CA THR A 607 27.43 8.36 -13.17
C THR A 607 28.65 7.48 -12.87
N ALA A 608 29.78 8.16 -12.72
CA ALA A 608 31.16 7.71 -12.59
C ALA A 608 31.44 6.66 -11.47
N PRO A 609 32.59 5.96 -11.49
CA PRO A 609 32.83 4.77 -10.67
C PRO A 609 33.23 5.16 -9.24
N GLY A 610 32.27 5.05 -8.31
CA GLY A 610 32.51 5.06 -6.87
C GLY A 610 32.44 3.64 -6.31
N ARG A 611 33.53 3.18 -5.69
CA ARG A 611 33.67 1.86 -5.05
C ARG A 611 32.55 1.61 -4.03
N TYR A 612 31.81 0.51 -4.19
CA TYR A 612 30.99 -0.08 -3.13
C TYR A 612 31.53 -1.46 -2.75
N LEU A 613 32.03 -1.54 -1.53
CA LEU A 613 32.33 -2.76 -0.80
C LEU A 613 31.02 -3.22 -0.12
N GLY A 614 30.76 -4.52 -0.16
CA GLY A 614 29.43 -5.10 -0.01
C GLY A 614 28.72 -4.94 1.32
N SER A 615 27.41 -5.18 1.27
CA SER A 615 26.65 -5.71 2.39
C SER A 615 25.46 -6.50 1.84
N LEU A 616 25.56 -7.83 1.94
CA LEU A 616 24.47 -8.78 1.73
C LEU A 616 23.55 -8.70 2.96
N THR A 617 22.38 -8.08 2.83
CA THR A 617 21.35 -8.08 3.87
C THR A 617 20.02 -8.59 3.34
N ARG A 618 19.74 -9.84 3.74
CA ARG A 618 18.46 -10.53 3.92
C ARG A 618 17.20 -9.84 3.38
N ILE A 619 16.67 -10.49 2.35
CA ILE A 619 15.34 -10.34 1.76
C ILE A 619 14.27 -10.62 2.83
N GLY A 620 13.45 -9.62 3.12
CA GLY A 620 12.24 -9.74 3.93
C GLY A 620 11.06 -10.14 3.04
N GLN A 621 10.29 -11.13 3.51
CA GLN A 621 9.13 -11.71 2.86
C GLN A 621 8.04 -10.65 2.59
N GLY A 622 7.82 -10.36 1.32
CA GLY A 622 6.61 -9.76 0.76
C GLY A 622 6.36 -10.42 -0.59
N ASP A 623 5.15 -10.92 -0.81
CA ASP A 623 4.77 -11.79 -1.93
C ASP A 623 4.70 -11.00 -3.26
N GLY A 624 5.86 -10.58 -3.76
CA GLY A 624 6.02 -9.79 -4.97
C GLY A 624 7.31 -10.13 -5.71
N ILE A 625 7.21 -10.26 -7.03
CA ILE A 625 8.29 -10.53 -7.99
C ILE A 625 9.53 -9.69 -7.62
N SER A 626 10.67 -10.35 -7.40
CA SER A 626 11.91 -9.70 -6.99
C SER A 626 12.92 -9.71 -8.14
N SER A 627 13.46 -8.54 -8.46
CA SER A 627 14.52 -8.40 -9.47
C SER A 627 15.63 -7.49 -8.94
N ALA A 628 16.88 -7.91 -9.13
CA ALA A 628 18.08 -7.17 -8.83
C ALA A 628 18.29 -5.95 -9.76
N PHE A 629 17.59 -5.91 -10.90
CA PHE A 629 17.64 -4.79 -11.86
C PHE A 629 16.69 -3.64 -11.50
N ARG A 630 16.05 -3.66 -10.33
CA ARG A 630 15.21 -2.55 -9.86
C ARG A 630 16.10 -1.33 -9.56
N GLY A 631 15.98 -0.28 -10.38
CA GLY A 631 16.72 0.96 -10.18
C GLY A 631 16.45 1.57 -8.80
N GLN A 632 17.51 1.76 -8.02
CA GLN A 632 17.49 2.45 -6.72
C GLN A 632 17.25 3.94 -6.97
N GLY A 633 16.01 4.36 -7.27
CA GLY A 633 15.72 5.78 -7.46
C GLY A 633 14.41 6.17 -8.13
N SER A 634 13.63 5.25 -8.70
CA SER A 634 12.34 5.63 -9.31
C SER A 634 11.37 4.45 -9.35
N GLU A 635 10.13 4.73 -8.94
CA GLU A 635 8.96 3.85 -8.89
C GLU A 635 8.53 3.35 -10.27
N ILE A 636 9.30 2.47 -10.91
CA ILE A 636 8.91 1.84 -12.17
C ILE A 636 8.46 0.41 -11.86
N SER A 637 7.17 0.14 -12.00
CA SER A 637 6.63 -1.22 -11.95
C SER A 637 7.08 -2.00 -13.19
N LEU A 638 7.54 -3.24 -13.02
CA LEU A 638 7.92 -4.11 -14.15
C LEU A 638 6.70 -4.45 -15.03
N PHE A 639 5.50 -4.43 -14.45
CA PHE A 639 4.23 -4.74 -15.09
C PHE A 639 3.23 -3.57 -14.94
N PRO A 640 3.43 -2.46 -15.66
CA PRO A 640 2.59 -1.26 -15.54
C PRO A 640 1.19 -1.43 -16.15
N SER A 641 1.01 -2.32 -17.12
CA SER A 641 -0.27 -2.53 -17.81
C SER A 641 -1.03 -3.76 -17.30
N LEU A 642 -2.36 -3.73 -17.43
CA LEU A 642 -3.23 -4.88 -17.15
C LEU A 642 -2.79 -6.13 -17.95
N LEU A 643 -2.47 -5.96 -19.24
CA LEU A 643 -1.98 -7.04 -20.11
C LEU A 643 -0.74 -7.72 -19.53
N MET A 644 0.23 -6.94 -19.07
CA MET A 644 1.48 -7.44 -18.50
C MET A 644 1.23 -8.21 -17.20
N ARG A 645 0.33 -7.73 -16.34
CA ARG A 645 -0.07 -8.44 -15.10
C ARG A 645 -0.81 -9.73 -15.41
N THR A 646 -1.73 -9.73 -16.38
CA THR A 646 -2.45 -10.93 -16.83
C THR A 646 -1.51 -11.96 -17.42
N LEU A 647 -0.50 -11.53 -18.19
CA LEU A 647 0.49 -12.43 -18.75
C LEU A 647 1.31 -13.11 -17.65
N ASP A 648 1.80 -12.33 -16.69
CA ASP A 648 2.55 -12.87 -15.56
C ASP A 648 1.74 -13.88 -14.74
N GLN A 649 0.45 -13.62 -14.51
CA GLN A 649 -0.43 -14.56 -13.79
C GLN A 649 -0.49 -15.96 -14.44
N GLY A 650 -0.36 -16.05 -15.76
CA GLY A 650 -0.33 -17.32 -16.50
C GLY A 650 1.03 -18.02 -16.53
N VAL A 651 2.09 -17.38 -16.04
CA VAL A 651 3.47 -17.93 -16.00
C VAL A 651 3.76 -18.49 -14.61
N ASP A 652 4.30 -19.72 -14.56
CA ASP A 652 4.74 -20.35 -13.32
C ASP A 652 6.17 -19.92 -12.94
N THR A 653 7.09 -19.91 -13.92
CA THR A 653 8.48 -19.44 -13.73
C THR A 653 8.81 -18.37 -14.76
N HIS A 654 9.26 -17.19 -14.34
CA HIS A 654 9.50 -16.05 -15.22
C HIS A 654 10.98 -15.63 -15.18
N LEU A 655 11.63 -15.63 -16.34
CA LEU A 655 13.01 -15.16 -16.53
C LEU A 655 13.03 -13.80 -17.21
N LEU A 656 13.84 -12.89 -16.68
CA LEU A 656 14.07 -11.55 -17.20
C LEU A 656 15.49 -11.46 -17.81
N LEU A 657 15.56 -11.02 -19.06
CA LEU A 657 16.80 -10.75 -19.77
C LEU A 657 17.09 -9.24 -19.76
N SER A 658 18.27 -8.85 -19.30
CA SER A 658 18.72 -7.46 -19.24
C SER A 658 20.16 -7.33 -19.71
N SER A 659 20.50 -6.22 -20.37
CA SER A 659 21.87 -5.92 -20.79
C SER A 659 22.47 -4.87 -19.87
N VAL A 660 23.56 -5.22 -19.17
CA VAL A 660 24.33 -4.27 -18.36
C VAL A 660 25.65 -4.01 -19.10
N GLY A 661 25.73 -2.89 -19.83
CA GLY A 661 26.87 -2.60 -20.71
C GLY A 661 26.91 -3.51 -21.95
N GLN A 662 28.01 -4.25 -22.15
CA GLN A 662 28.17 -5.23 -23.24
C GLN A 662 27.82 -6.69 -22.83
N VAL A 663 27.31 -6.89 -21.62
CA VAL A 663 27.09 -8.22 -21.04
C VAL A 663 25.59 -8.45 -20.85
N SER A 664 25.08 -9.58 -21.35
CA SER A 664 23.70 -10.00 -21.14
C SER A 664 23.59 -10.78 -19.84
N VAL A 665 22.58 -10.47 -19.04
CA VAL A 665 22.32 -11.10 -17.75
C VAL A 665 20.90 -11.62 -17.72
N VAL A 666 20.73 -12.82 -17.19
CA VAL A 666 19.45 -13.51 -17.05
C VAL A 666 19.15 -13.69 -15.56
N GLU A 667 17.95 -13.32 -15.12
CA GLU A 667 17.51 -13.45 -13.73
C GLU A 667 16.14 -14.14 -13.65
N VAL A 668 15.95 -15.01 -12.65
CA VAL A 668 14.64 -15.56 -12.30
C VAL A 668 13.89 -14.59 -11.41
N ILE A 669 12.88 -13.91 -11.94
CA ILE A 669 12.11 -12.89 -11.22
C ILE A 669 10.88 -13.47 -10.50
N LYS A 670 10.42 -14.64 -10.95
CA LYS A 670 9.28 -15.36 -10.38
C LYS A 670 9.48 -16.86 -10.51
N ASP A 671 9.14 -17.60 -9.46
CA ASP A 671 8.98 -19.05 -9.46
C ASP A 671 7.84 -19.39 -8.49
N ARG A 672 6.74 -19.93 -9.01
CA ARG A 672 5.52 -20.21 -8.24
C ARG A 672 5.66 -21.44 -7.34
N VAL A 673 6.51 -22.41 -7.70
CA VAL A 673 6.54 -23.74 -7.07
C VAL A 673 7.92 -24.12 -6.54
N GLY A 674 8.99 -23.41 -6.95
CA GLY A 674 10.34 -23.60 -6.42
C GLY A 674 10.92 -22.37 -5.72
N GLU A 675 12.12 -22.54 -5.16
CA GLU A 675 12.86 -21.51 -4.43
C GLU A 675 13.95 -20.84 -5.30
N HIS A 676 13.71 -20.71 -6.61
CA HIS A 676 14.71 -20.27 -7.58
C HIS A 676 14.75 -18.75 -7.82
N VAL A 677 13.87 -18.00 -7.16
CA VAL A 677 13.77 -16.54 -7.33
C VAL A 677 15.07 -15.85 -6.91
N GLY A 678 15.55 -14.92 -7.75
CA GLY A 678 16.80 -14.19 -7.53
C GLY A 678 18.07 -14.90 -7.98
N ARG A 679 17.98 -16.14 -8.52
CA ARG A 679 19.11 -16.76 -9.24
C ARG A 679 19.36 -15.99 -10.54
N TRP A 680 20.63 -15.72 -10.84
CA TRP A 680 21.04 -15.06 -12.07
C TRP A 680 22.31 -15.66 -12.66
N CYS A 681 22.53 -15.45 -13.95
CA CYS A 681 23.79 -15.76 -14.60
C CYS A 681 24.10 -14.73 -15.69
N VAL A 682 25.39 -14.61 -15.99
CA VAL A 682 25.85 -13.91 -17.20
C VAL A 682 25.67 -14.86 -18.37
N TRP A 683 24.90 -14.42 -19.36
CA TRP A 683 24.71 -15.12 -20.61
C TRP A 683 25.63 -14.49 -21.67
N GLU A 684 26.77 -15.11 -21.93
CA GLU A 684 27.56 -14.77 -23.11
C GLU A 684 26.88 -15.39 -24.33
N GLY A 685 25.94 -14.65 -24.92
CA GLY A 685 25.36 -15.00 -26.21
C GLY A 685 26.49 -15.29 -27.20
N SER A 686 26.37 -16.40 -27.93
CA SER A 686 27.34 -16.76 -28.96
C SER A 686 27.48 -15.59 -29.93
N ARG A 687 28.63 -14.94 -29.94
CA ARG A 687 28.98 -13.96 -30.97
C ARG A 687 29.11 -14.63 -32.33
#